data_AF-A0A8C3KCN8-F1
#
_entry.id   AF-A0A8C3KCN8-F1
#
_cell.length_a   1.000
_cell.length_b   1.000
_cell.length_c   1.000
_cell.angle_alpha   90.00
_cell.angle_beta   90.00
_cell.angle_gamma   90.00
#
_symmetry.space_group_name_H-M   'P 1'
#
loop_
_entity.id
_entity.type
_entity.pdbx_description
1 polymer ?
#
loop_
_entity_poly.entity_id
_entity_poly.type
_entity_poly.pdbx_seq_one_letter_code
_entity_poly.pdbx_strand_id
1 'polypeptide(L)'
;MRAGGEAPHQVLGRLRFLLECSECFRRARALPAALCYVPREVQYKICKDPAAAAAAADRSLLSVWDSPGPARGGKRAARATIEVRKGGCLRATGEEYCNGAGLWVKLSKEQLAEHTGNRDLAEGWLLAQRFGEGGDKLVPVESVEKIQRQHQTLGVDYKPVVRYGPHLLHPRGDRALGAGGCAPHRSVPLGWSYEHDMELGRFLYDHSERKLQHRDCTKEHLSSIEVSSQAEDCGVAHLTDNQPYTVWESNGPPGQHWVRLNMKKGTVMDWPAPCWCLCLVALPSPSYAVCRNSFQDVCILRDMKTHLPVLEIRILECREQGYNVRLRGIKIRSFWEWDLILNSDMFQPARLVRYPLLEGVDADVLYRRAVLIQRFVQLLDSVLHYLIPLPEDSIGTFNSMRPFLLLSKQSTALITHCLQSSESTPPQTPPKLYLNRHLAREHRANPGLDPSCRNAVFTQLYESLRSSKSNQPLDYRWPLSYSQWWECDFITEGIIDNGGGFRDSLSDVSEELCPSSGDVPVPLPFFVRTSNQVCNTRDMYVPNPSCKDFPKYEWIGQLMGAALRSKEFLILSLPALVWKQLAGEEVSWSKDFAAVDSELVKLLEVLEGVDREAFEFMFGRELTYTTMLSDQRVVELIPNGSSIVVHYEDRKEFICLVQKARMEESKEQVIAAMRAGLLRVVPQPVLDLLTWQQLEKKICGDPEITVAELQRFITFEDFPSNDSRIQIFLEALNNFTSEDLSHFLKFVTGRRRLPVQITVYPERASTCSSTFFLPNYSSAKACEELLRYAVYNCMSIDTDKEPWDE
;
A
#
# COMPACT_ATOMS: atom_id res chain seq x y z
N MET A 1 -2.22 -40.61 4.88
CA MET A 1 -3.56 -40.49 4.23
C MET A 1 -3.51 -39.25 3.32
N ARG A 2 -4.21 -39.24 2.17
CA ARG A 2 -4.33 -38.04 1.32
C ARG A 2 -5.62 -37.29 1.69
N ALA A 3 -5.54 -35.98 1.90
CA ALA A 3 -6.71 -35.14 2.18
C ALA A 3 -6.61 -33.80 1.42
N GLY A 4 -7.68 -33.44 0.69
CA GLY A 4 -8.06 -32.04 0.44
C GLY A 4 -7.21 -31.13 -0.46
N GLY A 5 -6.09 -31.57 -1.05
CA GLY A 5 -5.28 -30.71 -1.91
C GLY A 5 -5.94 -30.35 -3.25
N GLU A 6 -5.84 -29.09 -3.67
CA GLU A 6 -6.22 -28.66 -5.03
C GLU A 6 -5.30 -29.32 -6.09
N ALA A 7 -5.84 -29.70 -7.24
CA ALA A 7 -5.06 -30.46 -8.21
C ALA A 7 -4.09 -29.55 -9.00
N PRO A 8 -2.80 -29.92 -9.19
CA PRO A 8 -1.80 -29.02 -9.78
C PRO A 8 -2.12 -28.46 -11.17
N HIS A 9 -2.90 -29.18 -11.98
CA HIS A 9 -3.35 -28.70 -13.30
C HIS A 9 -4.30 -27.49 -13.21
N GLN A 10 -5.00 -27.31 -12.08
CA GLN A 10 -5.91 -26.19 -11.81
C GLN A 10 -5.13 -24.92 -11.42
N VAL A 11 -4.08 -25.10 -10.61
CA VAL A 11 -3.10 -24.06 -10.28
C VAL A 11 -2.37 -23.60 -11.55
N LEU A 12 -1.80 -24.53 -12.31
CA LEU A 12 -1.10 -24.24 -13.58
C LEU A 12 -2.01 -23.61 -14.64
N GLY A 13 -3.31 -23.95 -14.65
CA GLY A 13 -4.31 -23.31 -15.51
C GLY A 13 -4.49 -21.83 -15.17
N ARG A 14 -4.73 -21.51 -13.89
CA ARG A 14 -4.85 -20.12 -13.40
C ARG A 14 -3.57 -19.32 -13.62
N LEU A 15 -2.40 -19.91 -13.36
CA LEU A 15 -1.11 -19.27 -13.60
C LEU A 15 -0.94 -18.87 -15.08
N ARG A 16 -1.13 -19.81 -16.02
CA ARG A 16 -1.03 -19.51 -17.47
C ARG A 16 -2.01 -18.42 -17.91
N PHE A 17 -3.23 -18.43 -17.36
CA PHE A 17 -4.25 -17.42 -17.62
C PHE A 17 -3.88 -16.03 -17.09
N LEU A 18 -3.24 -15.94 -15.92
CA LEU A 18 -2.69 -14.68 -15.39
C LEU A 18 -1.55 -14.15 -16.27
N LEU A 19 -0.66 -15.02 -16.77
CA LEU A 19 0.38 -14.61 -17.71
C LEU A 19 -0.22 -14.08 -19.02
N GLU A 20 -1.25 -14.73 -19.56
CA GLU A 20 -2.00 -14.24 -20.75
C GLU A 20 -2.64 -12.86 -20.49
N CYS A 21 -3.26 -12.67 -19.32
CA CYS A 21 -3.82 -11.37 -18.93
C CYS A 21 -2.74 -10.30 -18.79
N SER A 22 -1.59 -10.62 -18.18
CA SER A 22 -0.44 -9.72 -18.03
C SER A 22 0.17 -9.32 -19.38
N GLU A 23 0.27 -10.26 -20.33
CA GLU A 23 0.65 -10.00 -21.72
C GLU A 23 -0.39 -9.20 -22.53
N CYS A 24 -1.66 -9.19 -22.10
CA CYS A 24 -2.66 -8.28 -22.66
C CYS A 24 -2.59 -6.88 -22.04
N PHE A 25 -2.35 -6.76 -20.73
CA PHE A 25 -2.07 -5.48 -20.08
C PHE A 25 -0.81 -4.81 -20.64
N ARG A 26 0.35 -5.49 -20.65
CA ARG A 26 1.64 -4.91 -21.09
C ARG A 26 1.59 -4.43 -22.56
N ARG A 27 0.80 -5.09 -23.42
CA ARG A 27 0.67 -4.76 -24.85
C ARG A 27 -0.59 -3.96 -25.21
N ALA A 28 -1.34 -3.44 -24.24
CA ALA A 28 -2.61 -2.74 -24.45
C ALA A 28 -3.60 -3.50 -25.37
N ARG A 29 -3.72 -4.82 -25.20
CA ARG A 29 -4.61 -5.70 -25.97
C ARG A 29 -5.89 -6.03 -25.22
N ALA A 30 -6.92 -6.40 -25.99
CA ALA A 30 -8.17 -6.92 -25.47
C ALA A 30 -7.92 -8.10 -24.52
N LEU A 31 -8.43 -8.01 -23.29
CA LEU A 31 -8.23 -9.03 -22.27
C LEU A 31 -8.93 -10.36 -22.66
N PRO A 32 -8.49 -11.51 -22.08
CA PRO A 32 -9.10 -12.79 -22.33
C PRO A 32 -10.60 -12.78 -21.98
N ALA A 33 -11.42 -13.36 -22.86
CA ALA A 33 -12.88 -13.27 -22.74
C ALA A 33 -13.43 -13.84 -21.42
N ALA A 34 -12.73 -14.79 -20.79
CA ALA A 34 -13.10 -15.33 -19.49
C ALA A 34 -12.91 -14.35 -18.32
N LEU A 35 -11.99 -13.37 -18.41
CA LEU A 35 -11.84 -12.30 -17.42
C LEU A 35 -12.93 -11.24 -17.60
N CYS A 36 -13.24 -10.92 -18.86
CA CYS A 36 -14.31 -10.00 -19.27
C CYS A 36 -15.72 -10.63 -19.24
N TYR A 37 -15.86 -11.88 -18.76
CA TYR A 37 -17.12 -12.60 -18.81
C TYR A 37 -18.20 -11.94 -17.94
N VAL A 38 -19.42 -11.86 -18.47
CA VAL A 38 -20.61 -11.41 -17.77
C VAL A 38 -21.75 -12.41 -18.03
N PRO A 39 -22.41 -12.96 -16.99
CA PRO A 39 -23.58 -13.81 -17.18
C PRO A 39 -24.72 -13.08 -17.91
N ARG A 40 -25.36 -13.74 -18.90
CA ARG A 40 -26.57 -13.19 -19.54
C ARG A 40 -27.78 -13.15 -18.60
N GLU A 41 -27.84 -14.08 -17.64
CA GLU A 41 -28.96 -14.23 -16.72
C GLU A 41 -28.44 -14.47 -15.30
N VAL A 42 -28.89 -13.64 -14.36
CA VAL A 42 -28.72 -13.77 -12.91
C VAL A 42 -30.10 -13.60 -12.28
N GLN A 43 -30.47 -14.52 -11.39
CA GLN A 43 -31.74 -14.48 -10.68
C GLN A 43 -31.55 -13.76 -9.34
N TYR A 44 -32.33 -12.71 -9.10
CA TYR A 44 -32.29 -11.92 -7.86
C TYR A 44 -33.60 -12.08 -7.09
N LYS A 45 -33.53 -12.19 -5.76
CA LYS A 45 -34.67 -12.24 -4.84
C LYS A 45 -34.83 -10.92 -4.10
N ILE A 46 -36.06 -10.50 -3.86
CA ILE A 46 -36.35 -9.28 -3.10
C ILE A 46 -36.36 -9.57 -1.60
N CYS A 47 -35.51 -8.86 -0.87
CA CYS A 47 -35.46 -8.78 0.59
C CYS A 47 -35.96 -7.40 1.02
N LYS A 48 -37.14 -7.34 1.67
CA LYS A 48 -37.66 -6.09 2.27
C LYS A 48 -36.90 -5.77 3.56
N ASP A 49 -36.73 -4.47 3.84
CA ASP A 49 -36.21 -3.99 5.12
C ASP A 49 -37.20 -4.29 6.27
N PRO A 50 -36.78 -4.97 7.37
CA PRO A 50 -37.67 -5.26 8.48
C PRO A 50 -38.19 -4.01 9.21
N ALA A 51 -37.49 -2.86 9.14
CA ALA A 51 -37.98 -1.60 9.71
C ALA A 51 -39.17 -1.03 8.91
N ALA A 52 -39.22 -1.27 7.60
CA ALA A 52 -40.32 -0.85 6.72
C ALA A 52 -41.52 -1.82 6.75
N ALA A 53 -41.42 -2.96 7.43
CA ALA A 53 -42.41 -4.03 7.38
C ALA A 53 -43.76 -3.70 8.04
N ALA A 54 -43.85 -2.61 8.81
CA ALA A 54 -45.05 -2.24 9.57
C ALA A 54 -46.23 -1.72 8.72
N ALA A 55 -46.02 -1.37 7.44
CA ALA A 55 -47.06 -0.72 6.62
C ALA A 55 -47.09 -1.12 5.12
N ALA A 56 -46.18 -2.00 4.66
CA ALA A 56 -45.97 -2.22 3.22
C ALA A 56 -46.76 -3.41 2.63
N ALA A 57 -47.30 -3.22 1.42
CA ALA A 57 -48.08 -4.22 0.69
C ALA A 57 -47.28 -5.49 0.29
N ASP A 58 -48.01 -6.53 -0.12
CA ASP A 58 -47.52 -7.86 -0.56
C ASP A 58 -46.67 -7.85 -1.85
N ARG A 59 -46.46 -6.67 -2.43
CA ARG A 59 -45.70 -6.48 -3.67
C ARG A 59 -44.67 -5.37 -3.51
N SER A 60 -43.70 -5.35 -4.41
CA SER A 60 -42.64 -4.34 -4.51
C SER A 60 -42.69 -3.74 -5.91
N LEU A 61 -42.64 -2.41 -5.99
CA LEU A 61 -42.58 -1.65 -7.23
C LEU A 61 -41.14 -1.18 -7.44
N LEU A 62 -40.53 -1.62 -8.53
CA LEU A 62 -39.14 -1.36 -8.87
C LEU A 62 -39.07 -0.52 -10.15
N SER A 63 -38.53 0.70 -10.04
CA SER A 63 -38.37 1.61 -11.18
C SER A 63 -37.20 1.20 -12.07
N VAL A 64 -37.43 1.16 -13.38
CA VAL A 64 -36.43 0.89 -14.43
C VAL A 64 -36.06 2.19 -15.13
N TRP A 65 -34.76 2.41 -15.36
CA TRP A 65 -34.16 3.67 -15.81
C TRP A 65 -33.34 3.45 -17.09
N ASP A 66 -33.20 4.50 -17.90
CA ASP A 66 -32.39 4.47 -19.14
C ASP A 66 -30.90 4.28 -18.87
N SER A 67 -30.39 4.84 -17.78
CA SER A 67 -29.02 4.72 -17.28
C SER A 67 -29.04 4.69 -15.76
N PRO A 68 -27.96 4.23 -15.10
CA PRO A 68 -27.71 4.55 -13.69
C PRO A 68 -27.81 6.08 -13.50
N GLY A 69 -28.51 6.50 -12.44
CA GLY A 69 -28.87 7.91 -12.21
C GLY A 69 -28.22 8.51 -10.96
N PRO A 70 -28.00 9.83 -10.90
CA PRO A 70 -27.43 10.51 -9.73
C PRO A 70 -28.46 10.75 -8.63
N ALA A 71 -28.05 10.62 -7.38
CA ALA A 71 -28.87 10.91 -6.21
C ALA A 71 -28.93 12.42 -5.87
N ARG A 72 -29.37 13.28 -6.81
CA ARG A 72 -29.89 14.67 -6.61
C ARG A 72 -30.31 15.33 -7.92
N GLY A 73 -31.29 16.24 -7.84
CA GLY A 73 -31.54 17.30 -8.83
C GLY A 73 -32.56 17.01 -9.96
N GLY A 74 -32.32 16.01 -10.80
CA GLY A 74 -33.07 15.83 -12.06
C GLY A 74 -34.33 14.96 -11.94
N LYS A 75 -35.51 15.49 -12.32
CA LYS A 75 -36.74 14.70 -12.54
C LYS A 75 -36.67 13.88 -13.85
N ARG A 76 -35.76 12.91 -13.95
CA ARG A 76 -35.89 11.82 -14.95
C ARG A 76 -37.05 10.93 -14.54
N ALA A 77 -38.01 10.72 -15.43
CA ALA A 77 -39.04 9.71 -15.25
C ALA A 77 -38.43 8.31 -15.38
N ALA A 78 -38.98 7.33 -14.67
CA ALA A 78 -38.66 5.93 -14.91
C ALA A 78 -39.24 5.48 -16.27
N ARG A 79 -38.47 4.69 -17.04
CA ARG A 79 -38.89 4.11 -18.32
C ARG A 79 -40.04 3.12 -18.14
N ALA A 80 -40.01 2.38 -17.05
CA ALA A 80 -41.04 1.43 -16.64
C ALA A 80 -41.02 1.25 -15.11
N THR A 81 -42.10 0.69 -14.57
CA THR A 81 -42.16 0.17 -13.21
C THR A 81 -42.48 -1.31 -13.26
N ILE A 82 -41.63 -2.13 -12.66
CA ILE A 82 -41.82 -3.58 -12.54
C ILE A 82 -42.49 -3.87 -11.20
N GLU A 83 -43.52 -4.73 -11.21
CA GLU A 83 -44.15 -5.24 -10.01
C GLU A 83 -43.70 -6.69 -9.73
N VAL A 84 -43.25 -6.95 -8.50
CA VAL A 84 -42.80 -8.28 -8.05
C VAL A 84 -43.46 -8.63 -6.72
N ARG A 85 -43.85 -9.89 -6.52
CA ARG A 85 -44.45 -10.37 -5.25
C ARG A 85 -43.40 -10.55 -4.15
N LYS A 86 -43.81 -10.38 -2.90
CA LYS A 86 -42.96 -10.58 -1.70
C LYS A 86 -42.28 -11.96 -1.72
N GLY A 87 -40.95 -11.96 -1.57
CA GLY A 87 -40.14 -13.18 -1.62
C GLY A 87 -39.94 -13.80 -3.02
N GLY A 88 -40.56 -13.24 -4.06
CA GLY A 88 -40.38 -13.63 -5.45
C GLY A 88 -39.00 -13.25 -6.01
N CYS A 89 -38.73 -13.74 -7.22
CA CYS A 89 -37.47 -13.49 -7.92
C CYS A 89 -37.70 -12.68 -9.21
N LEU A 90 -36.77 -11.78 -9.49
CA LEU A 90 -36.57 -11.04 -10.73
C LEU A 90 -35.43 -11.69 -11.52
N ARG A 91 -35.47 -11.59 -12.84
CA ARG A 91 -34.34 -11.95 -13.72
C ARG A 91 -33.71 -10.70 -14.30
N ALA A 92 -32.40 -10.59 -14.15
CA ALA A 92 -31.60 -9.53 -14.75
C ALA A 92 -30.37 -10.14 -15.45
N THR A 93 -29.57 -9.32 -16.09
CA THR A 93 -28.23 -9.70 -16.54
C THR A 93 -27.24 -9.67 -15.37
N GLY A 94 -26.01 -10.14 -15.61
CA GLY A 94 -24.87 -9.92 -14.71
C GLY A 94 -24.14 -8.59 -14.93
N GLU A 95 -24.65 -7.66 -15.75
CA GLU A 95 -24.09 -6.31 -15.84
C GLU A 95 -24.48 -5.53 -14.57
N GLU A 96 -23.49 -5.37 -13.70
CA GLU A 96 -23.56 -4.62 -12.44
C GLU A 96 -22.81 -3.28 -12.58
N TYR A 97 -23.36 -2.22 -11.98
CA TYR A 97 -22.77 -0.89 -11.98
C TYR A 97 -23.02 -0.19 -10.63
N CYS A 98 -22.00 0.42 -10.04
CA CYS A 98 -22.07 1.02 -8.70
C CYS A 98 -21.77 2.52 -8.76
N ASN A 99 -22.63 3.36 -8.19
CA ASN A 99 -22.44 4.81 -8.07
C ASN A 99 -22.84 5.32 -6.67
N GLY A 100 -22.82 6.63 -6.44
CA GLY A 100 -23.19 7.22 -5.15
C GLY A 100 -24.65 6.99 -4.71
N ALA A 101 -25.55 6.61 -5.63
CA ALA A 101 -26.92 6.22 -5.29
C ALA A 101 -27.00 4.76 -4.80
N GLY A 102 -26.12 3.87 -5.29
CA GLY A 102 -26.13 2.46 -4.94
C GLY A 102 -25.58 1.52 -6.01
N LEU A 103 -25.89 0.23 -5.84
CA LEU A 103 -25.66 -0.83 -6.81
C LEU A 103 -26.86 -0.93 -7.77
N TRP A 104 -26.57 -0.93 -9.07
CA TRP A 104 -27.53 -1.08 -10.17
C TRP A 104 -27.29 -2.38 -10.90
N VAL A 105 -28.37 -3.04 -11.33
CA VAL A 105 -28.35 -4.22 -12.19
C VAL A 105 -29.12 -3.93 -13.47
N LYS A 106 -28.68 -4.50 -14.59
CA LYS A 106 -29.28 -4.24 -15.91
C LYS A 106 -30.25 -5.33 -16.34
N LEU A 107 -31.40 -4.94 -16.87
CA LEU A 107 -32.43 -5.80 -17.47
C LEU A 107 -32.28 -5.80 -18.99
N SER A 108 -32.21 -7.00 -19.57
CA SER A 108 -32.34 -7.17 -21.03
C SER A 108 -33.75 -6.84 -21.51
N LYS A 109 -33.91 -6.63 -22.82
CA LYS A 109 -35.19 -6.35 -23.47
C LYS A 109 -36.23 -7.47 -23.21
N GLU A 110 -35.80 -8.72 -23.25
CA GLU A 110 -36.65 -9.89 -22.96
C GLU A 110 -37.11 -9.91 -21.50
N GLN A 111 -36.20 -9.72 -20.54
CA GLN A 111 -36.51 -9.70 -19.11
C GLN A 111 -37.44 -8.53 -18.72
N LEU A 112 -37.28 -7.37 -19.36
CA LEU A 112 -38.17 -6.22 -19.13
C LEU A 112 -39.59 -6.47 -19.71
N ALA A 113 -39.69 -7.15 -20.85
CA ALA A 113 -40.98 -7.51 -21.45
C ALA A 113 -41.75 -8.56 -20.63
N GLU A 114 -41.06 -9.48 -19.92
CA GLU A 114 -41.69 -10.48 -19.03
C GLU A 114 -42.53 -9.85 -17.91
N HIS A 115 -42.10 -8.69 -17.38
CA HIS A 115 -42.78 -8.02 -16.27
C HIS A 115 -43.73 -6.89 -16.71
N THR A 116 -43.53 -6.31 -17.89
CA THR A 116 -44.30 -5.15 -18.37
C THR A 116 -45.31 -5.49 -19.47
N GLY A 117 -45.19 -6.67 -20.09
CA GLY A 117 -45.95 -7.06 -21.29
C GLY A 117 -45.56 -6.31 -22.57
N ASN A 118 -44.76 -5.25 -22.48
CA ASN A 118 -44.39 -4.39 -23.60
C ASN A 118 -43.08 -4.87 -24.24
N ARG A 119 -43.16 -5.28 -25.51
CA ARG A 119 -42.02 -5.78 -26.30
C ARG A 119 -41.25 -4.70 -27.06
N ASP A 120 -41.63 -3.44 -26.96
CA ASP A 120 -40.94 -2.34 -27.64
C ASP A 120 -39.91 -1.63 -26.75
N LEU A 121 -40.04 -1.75 -25.43
CA LEU A 121 -39.05 -1.25 -24.46
C LEU A 121 -37.65 -1.79 -24.76
N ALA A 122 -36.66 -0.90 -24.73
CA ALA A 122 -35.23 -1.26 -24.78
C ALA A 122 -34.69 -1.54 -23.37
N GLU A 123 -33.50 -2.17 -23.30
CA GLU A 123 -32.79 -2.50 -22.06
C GLU A 123 -32.66 -1.32 -21.08
N GLY A 124 -32.65 -1.60 -19.78
CA GLY A 124 -32.65 -0.57 -18.74
C GLY A 124 -32.12 -1.04 -17.39
N TRP A 125 -31.80 -0.09 -16.53
CA TRP A 125 -31.13 -0.28 -15.25
C TRP A 125 -32.11 -0.17 -14.07
N LEU A 126 -31.87 -0.95 -13.02
CA LEU A 126 -32.70 -1.01 -11.84
C LEU A 126 -31.80 -0.99 -10.59
N LEU A 127 -32.09 -0.11 -9.64
CA LEU A 127 -31.33 0.05 -8.40
C LEU A 127 -31.54 -1.18 -7.49
N ALA A 128 -30.57 -2.09 -7.46
CA ALA A 128 -30.61 -3.32 -6.68
C ALA A 128 -30.42 -3.08 -5.17
N GLN A 129 -29.61 -2.09 -4.79
CA GLN A 129 -29.42 -1.68 -3.40
C GLN A 129 -29.07 -0.20 -3.34
N ARG A 130 -29.84 0.59 -2.59
CA ARG A 130 -29.52 2.00 -2.27
C ARG A 130 -28.46 2.09 -1.17
N PHE A 131 -27.66 3.16 -1.18
CA PHE A 131 -26.76 3.48 -0.06
C PHE A 131 -27.38 4.56 0.86
N GLY A 132 -27.07 4.48 2.17
CA GLY A 132 -27.46 5.48 3.18
C GLY A 132 -28.90 5.40 3.72
N GLU A 133 -29.80 4.65 3.09
CA GLU A 133 -31.21 4.53 3.47
C GLU A 133 -31.66 3.06 3.58
N GLY A 134 -32.67 2.80 4.42
CA GLY A 134 -33.37 1.52 4.48
C GLY A 134 -34.33 1.33 3.30
N GLY A 135 -34.61 0.07 2.93
CA GLY A 135 -35.48 -0.24 1.80
C GLY A 135 -35.29 -1.65 1.21
N ASP A 136 -36.10 -1.96 0.20
CA ASP A 136 -36.03 -3.24 -0.52
C ASP A 136 -34.68 -3.42 -1.24
N LYS A 137 -34.10 -4.61 -1.12
CA LYS A 137 -32.82 -5.00 -1.76
C LYS A 137 -33.00 -6.22 -2.66
N LEU A 138 -32.33 -6.23 -3.80
CA LEU A 138 -32.20 -7.39 -4.69
C LEU A 138 -30.92 -8.14 -4.38
N VAL A 139 -31.05 -9.46 -4.15
CA VAL A 139 -29.94 -10.33 -3.73
C VAL A 139 -29.84 -11.53 -4.70
N PRO A 140 -28.69 -11.81 -5.33
CA PRO A 140 -28.56 -12.91 -6.30
C PRO A 140 -28.74 -14.30 -5.66
N VAL A 141 -29.15 -15.29 -6.47
CA VAL A 141 -29.53 -16.65 -6.04
C VAL A 141 -29.02 -17.72 -7.01
N GLU A 142 -28.60 -18.89 -6.49
CA GLU A 142 -28.07 -20.01 -7.30
C GLU A 142 -29.10 -20.80 -8.12
N SER A 143 -30.30 -21.08 -7.58
CA SER A 143 -31.20 -22.11 -8.14
C SER A 143 -32.62 -22.07 -7.57
N VAL A 144 -33.65 -22.19 -8.42
CA VAL A 144 -35.08 -22.19 -8.02
C VAL A 144 -35.45 -23.35 -7.09
N GLU A 145 -34.90 -24.55 -7.30
CA GLU A 145 -35.28 -25.76 -6.54
C GLU A 145 -34.99 -25.68 -5.03
N LYS A 146 -34.02 -24.83 -4.63
CA LYS A 146 -33.76 -24.56 -3.20
C LYS A 146 -34.85 -23.71 -2.56
N ILE A 147 -35.51 -22.82 -3.32
CA ILE A 147 -36.52 -21.89 -2.80
C ILE A 147 -37.68 -22.65 -2.16
N GLN A 148 -38.10 -23.78 -2.74
CA GLN A 148 -39.17 -24.63 -2.17
C GLN A 148 -38.77 -25.33 -0.87
N ARG A 149 -37.47 -25.66 -0.66
CA ARG A 149 -36.98 -26.19 0.63
C ARG A 149 -36.74 -25.10 1.68
N GLN A 150 -36.63 -23.83 1.28
CA GLN A 150 -36.38 -22.68 2.15
C GLN A 150 -37.65 -22.06 2.77
N HIS A 151 -38.82 -22.63 2.55
CA HIS A 151 -40.08 -22.13 3.12
C HIS A 151 -40.33 -22.54 4.59
N GLN A 152 -39.47 -23.36 5.20
CA GLN A 152 -39.71 -23.96 6.53
C GLN A 152 -38.76 -23.48 7.65
N THR A 153 -37.87 -22.52 7.43
CA THR A 153 -37.05 -21.96 8.53
C THR A 153 -36.80 -20.46 8.34
N LEU A 154 -36.74 -19.75 9.47
CA LEU A 154 -36.86 -18.30 9.61
C LEU A 154 -35.82 -17.47 8.83
N GLY A 155 -36.30 -16.71 7.84
CA GLY A 155 -35.80 -15.35 7.57
C GLY A 155 -34.41 -15.17 6.93
N VAL A 156 -34.41 -15.03 5.60
CA VAL A 156 -33.31 -14.49 4.77
C VAL A 156 -32.06 -15.38 4.66
N ASP A 157 -32.17 -16.42 3.83
CA ASP A 157 -31.00 -17.11 3.27
C ASP A 157 -30.37 -16.33 2.10
N TYR A 158 -29.09 -15.98 2.22
CA TYR A 158 -28.26 -15.42 1.13
C TYR A 158 -27.45 -16.50 0.42
N LYS A 159 -27.19 -16.33 -0.88
CA LYS A 159 -26.21 -17.11 -1.64
C LYS A 159 -25.67 -16.34 -2.86
N PRO A 160 -24.49 -15.71 -2.78
CA PRO A 160 -23.87 -15.07 -3.93
C PRO A 160 -23.47 -16.12 -4.96
N VAL A 161 -23.72 -15.81 -6.23
CA VAL A 161 -23.31 -16.65 -7.36
C VAL A 161 -21.83 -16.38 -7.67
N VAL A 162 -20.93 -16.86 -6.81
CA VAL A 162 -19.47 -16.76 -7.01
C VAL A 162 -19.04 -17.77 -8.09
N ARG A 163 -19.45 -17.53 -9.34
CA ARG A 163 -19.01 -18.28 -10.52
C ARG A 163 -17.67 -17.76 -11.07
N TYR A 164 -16.67 -17.73 -10.18
CA TYR A 164 -15.25 -17.75 -10.53
C TYR A 164 -14.57 -19.05 -10.06
N GLY A 165 -15.37 -20.11 -9.88
CA GLY A 165 -14.91 -21.48 -9.61
C GLY A 165 -14.25 -22.16 -10.83
N PRO A 166 -13.58 -23.31 -10.63
CA PRO A 166 -12.47 -23.78 -11.47
C PRO A 166 -12.87 -24.45 -12.80
N HIS A 167 -13.76 -23.83 -13.59
CA HIS A 167 -14.04 -24.24 -14.97
C HIS A 167 -13.09 -23.62 -16.01
N LEU A 168 -12.06 -22.88 -15.58
CA LEU A 168 -10.92 -22.42 -16.40
C LEU A 168 -9.96 -23.57 -16.77
N LEU A 169 -10.50 -24.74 -17.10
CA LEU A 169 -9.74 -25.97 -17.30
C LEU A 169 -9.96 -26.54 -18.70
N HIS A 170 -8.87 -26.53 -19.47
CA HIS A 170 -8.73 -27.01 -20.85
C HIS A 170 -9.53 -26.24 -21.93
N PRO A 171 -8.84 -25.56 -22.88
CA PRO A 171 -9.43 -25.15 -24.16
C PRO A 171 -9.56 -26.35 -25.13
N ARG A 172 -10.14 -27.47 -24.67
CA ARG A 172 -10.39 -28.69 -25.44
C ARG A 172 -11.73 -29.30 -25.05
N GLY A 173 -12.81 -28.73 -25.57
CA GLY A 173 -14.16 -29.28 -25.49
C GLY A 173 -15.21 -28.19 -25.38
N ASP A 174 -15.98 -27.99 -26.46
CA ASP A 174 -17.10 -27.04 -26.52
C ASP A 174 -18.30 -27.50 -25.68
N ARG A 175 -18.17 -27.43 -24.36
CA ARG A 175 -19.32 -27.31 -23.46
C ARG A 175 -19.60 -25.84 -23.26
N ALA A 176 -20.39 -25.30 -24.19
CA ALA A 176 -20.71 -23.88 -24.30
C ALA A 176 -21.05 -23.25 -22.94
N LEU A 177 -20.24 -22.26 -22.53
CA LEU A 177 -20.66 -21.25 -21.57
C LEU A 177 -21.92 -20.58 -22.15
N GLY A 178 -23.03 -20.68 -21.41
CA GLY A 178 -24.34 -20.20 -21.88
C GLY A 178 -24.25 -18.73 -22.33
N ALA A 179 -24.66 -18.46 -23.58
CA ALA A 179 -24.26 -17.29 -24.36
C ALA A 179 -24.35 -15.95 -23.60
N GLY A 180 -23.22 -15.52 -23.03
CA GLY A 180 -23.03 -14.28 -22.30
C GLY A 180 -22.23 -13.24 -23.11
N GLY A 181 -22.44 -11.97 -22.80
CA GLY A 181 -21.73 -10.85 -23.43
C GLY A 181 -20.33 -10.65 -22.84
N CYS A 182 -19.40 -10.14 -23.65
CA CYS A 182 -18.07 -9.68 -23.21
C CYS A 182 -17.72 -8.28 -23.76
N ALA A 183 -18.51 -7.73 -24.68
CA ALA A 183 -18.11 -6.58 -25.50
C ALA A 183 -17.78 -5.29 -24.70
N PRO A 184 -18.60 -4.84 -23.72
CA PRO A 184 -18.38 -3.55 -23.04
C PRO A 184 -17.14 -3.48 -22.14
N HIS A 185 -16.59 -4.64 -21.75
CA HIS A 185 -15.41 -4.76 -20.90
C HIS A 185 -14.16 -5.19 -21.66
N ARG A 186 -14.29 -5.77 -22.87
CA ARG A 186 -13.17 -6.35 -23.61
C ARG A 186 -12.47 -5.34 -24.53
N SER A 187 -13.12 -4.23 -24.86
CA SER A 187 -12.52 -3.10 -25.58
C SER A 187 -11.42 -2.43 -24.75
N VAL A 188 -10.27 -2.18 -25.37
CA VAL A 188 -9.25 -1.27 -24.84
C VAL A 188 -9.59 0.15 -25.30
N PRO A 189 -9.54 1.18 -24.44
CA PRO A 189 -9.80 2.55 -24.86
C PRO A 189 -8.75 3.06 -25.87
N LEU A 190 -9.13 4.04 -26.70
CA LEU A 190 -8.21 4.68 -27.64
C LEU A 190 -7.10 5.41 -26.85
N GLY A 191 -5.84 5.24 -27.27
CA GLY A 191 -4.66 5.80 -26.60
C GLY A 191 -4.23 5.09 -25.31
N TRP A 192 -5.01 4.14 -24.79
CA TRP A 192 -4.73 3.45 -23.54
C TRP A 192 -3.46 2.59 -23.62
N SER A 193 -2.61 2.67 -22.60
CA SER A 193 -1.34 1.95 -22.49
C SER A 193 -1.24 1.16 -21.18
N TYR A 194 -0.19 0.37 -21.02
CA TYR A 194 0.07 -0.35 -19.77
C TYR A 194 0.21 0.58 -18.57
N GLU A 195 0.77 1.77 -18.77
CA GLU A 195 0.92 2.79 -17.73
C GLU A 195 -0.42 3.35 -17.24
N HIS A 196 -1.46 3.39 -18.09
CA HIS A 196 -2.81 3.76 -17.67
C HIS A 196 -3.39 2.70 -16.71
N ASP A 197 -3.13 1.41 -16.97
CA ASP A 197 -3.52 0.32 -16.05
C ASP A 197 -2.69 0.34 -14.74
N MET A 198 -1.40 0.69 -14.81
CA MET A 198 -0.57 0.85 -13.62
C MET A 198 -0.99 2.05 -12.77
N GLU A 199 -1.30 3.19 -13.39
CA GLU A 199 -1.73 4.41 -12.70
C GLU A 199 -3.13 4.25 -12.09
N LEU A 200 -4.04 3.58 -12.80
CA LEU A 200 -5.32 3.14 -12.25
C LEU A 200 -5.12 2.18 -11.07
N GLY A 201 -4.14 1.29 -11.14
CA GLY A 201 -3.72 0.44 -10.01
C GLY A 201 -3.28 1.23 -8.78
N ARG A 202 -2.48 2.29 -8.96
CA ARG A 202 -2.05 3.20 -7.87
C ARG A 202 -3.24 3.98 -7.29
N PHE A 203 -4.05 4.61 -8.13
CA PHE A 203 -5.26 5.31 -7.70
C PHE A 203 -6.17 4.43 -6.84
N LEU A 204 -6.37 3.18 -7.25
CA LEU A 204 -7.17 2.19 -6.50
C LEU A 204 -6.53 1.83 -5.15
N TYR A 205 -5.20 1.70 -5.11
CA TYR A 205 -4.45 1.44 -3.88
C TYR A 205 -4.57 2.60 -2.89
N ASP A 206 -4.25 3.81 -3.31
CA ASP A 206 -4.27 5.02 -2.49
C ASP A 206 -5.70 5.34 -1.99
N HIS A 207 -6.72 5.06 -2.81
CA HIS A 207 -8.13 5.17 -2.41
C HIS A 207 -8.57 4.04 -1.47
N SER A 208 -7.97 2.86 -1.53
CA SER A 208 -8.27 1.72 -0.65
C SER A 208 -7.66 1.90 0.76
N GLU A 209 -6.40 2.35 0.85
CA GLU A 209 -5.76 2.74 2.11
C GLU A 209 -6.60 3.79 2.84
N ARG A 210 -6.92 4.90 2.15
CA ARG A 210 -7.75 5.99 2.71
C ARG A 210 -9.16 5.56 3.14
N LYS A 211 -9.68 4.42 2.66
CA LYS A 211 -10.96 3.83 3.09
C LYS A 211 -10.81 2.86 4.26
N LEU A 212 -9.80 1.98 4.25
CA LEU A 212 -9.45 1.09 5.37
C LEU A 212 -9.22 1.87 6.67
N GLN A 213 -8.72 3.10 6.53
CA GLN A 213 -8.43 4.02 7.62
C GLN A 213 -9.67 4.78 8.16
N HIS A 214 -10.84 4.65 7.53
CA HIS A 214 -12.01 5.49 7.81
C HIS A 214 -13.25 4.78 8.37
N ARG A 215 -13.27 3.43 8.38
CA ARG A 215 -14.35 2.61 8.95
C ARG A 215 -13.83 1.28 9.51
N ASP A 216 -13.68 1.19 10.83
CA ASP A 216 -13.75 -0.09 11.55
C ASP A 216 -15.14 -0.18 12.21
N CYS A 217 -16.11 -0.70 11.47
CA CYS A 217 -17.52 -0.72 11.86
C CYS A 217 -17.85 -1.75 12.96
N THR A 218 -16.86 -2.28 13.68
CA THR A 218 -17.07 -3.33 14.69
C THR A 218 -18.08 -2.92 15.78
N LYS A 219 -18.06 -1.66 16.25
CA LYS A 219 -19.05 -1.10 17.19
C LYS A 219 -20.41 -0.77 16.54
N GLU A 220 -20.48 -0.62 15.22
CA GLU A 220 -21.75 -0.49 14.49
C GLU A 220 -22.49 -1.83 14.45
N HIS A 221 -21.77 -2.95 14.41
CA HIS A 221 -22.31 -4.31 14.31
C HIS A 221 -22.67 -4.99 15.65
N LEU A 222 -22.02 -4.60 16.76
CA LEU A 222 -22.16 -5.24 18.07
C LEU A 222 -23.06 -4.48 19.05
N SER A 223 -23.94 -5.19 19.77
CA SER A 223 -24.73 -4.61 20.88
C SER A 223 -23.96 -4.61 22.20
N SER A 224 -23.14 -5.63 22.45
CA SER A 224 -22.25 -5.73 23.61
C SER A 224 -21.20 -6.82 23.39
N ILE A 225 -20.17 -6.85 24.23
CA ILE A 225 -19.16 -7.90 24.30
C ILE A 225 -19.05 -8.36 25.74
N GLU A 226 -18.95 -9.67 25.94
CA GLU A 226 -18.69 -10.33 27.22
C GLU A 226 -17.42 -11.18 27.11
N VAL A 227 -16.74 -11.43 28.22
CA VAL A 227 -15.43 -12.10 28.27
C VAL A 227 -15.32 -12.99 29.51
N SER A 228 -14.46 -14.00 29.46
CA SER A 228 -14.18 -14.93 30.57
C SER A 228 -13.51 -14.30 31.80
N SER A 229 -12.93 -13.10 31.67
CA SER A 229 -12.21 -12.42 32.76
C SER A 229 -12.36 -10.91 32.71
N GLN A 230 -12.76 -10.34 33.85
CA GLN A 230 -12.75 -8.90 34.14
C GLN A 230 -11.64 -8.62 35.15
N ALA A 231 -10.41 -8.46 34.66
CA ALA A 231 -9.35 -7.81 35.44
C ALA A 231 -9.46 -6.29 35.22
N GLU A 232 -9.29 -5.50 36.27
CA GLU A 232 -9.66 -4.08 36.30
C GLU A 232 -8.88 -3.26 35.23
N ASP A 233 -7.62 -3.61 34.96
CA ASP A 233 -6.77 -2.96 33.95
C ASP A 233 -6.94 -3.50 32.51
N CYS A 234 -7.70 -4.59 32.30
CA CYS A 234 -7.82 -5.29 31.01
C CYS A 234 -9.25 -5.22 30.45
N GLY A 235 -9.77 -4.00 30.33
CA GLY A 235 -11.14 -3.73 29.90
C GLY A 235 -11.49 -4.28 28.51
N VAL A 236 -12.75 -4.72 28.36
CA VAL A 236 -13.32 -5.25 27.10
C VAL A 236 -13.21 -4.26 25.93
N ALA A 237 -13.03 -2.97 26.21
CA ALA A 237 -12.75 -1.94 25.21
C ALA A 237 -11.53 -2.27 24.32
N HIS A 238 -10.49 -2.91 24.87
CA HIS A 238 -9.27 -3.31 24.13
C HIS A 238 -9.52 -4.36 23.03
N LEU A 239 -10.72 -4.96 22.99
CA LEU A 239 -11.12 -5.81 21.87
C LEU A 239 -11.64 -5.01 20.66
N THR A 240 -11.94 -3.71 20.79
CA THR A 240 -12.60 -2.90 19.74
C THR A 240 -12.19 -1.41 19.70
N ASP A 241 -11.09 -1.03 20.34
CA ASP A 241 -10.51 0.31 20.28
C ASP A 241 -9.65 0.54 19.02
N ASN A 242 -9.26 -0.55 18.34
CA ASN A 242 -8.36 -0.57 17.18
C ASN A 242 -6.92 -0.09 17.48
N GLN A 243 -6.50 -0.12 18.74
CA GLN A 243 -5.14 0.28 19.12
C GLN A 243 -4.16 -0.91 19.04
N PRO A 244 -3.04 -0.81 18.31
CA PRO A 244 -2.14 -1.96 18.06
C PRO A 244 -1.29 -2.38 19.28
N TYR A 245 -1.39 -1.65 20.37
CA TYR A 245 -0.67 -1.84 21.63
C TYR A 245 -1.56 -2.25 22.82
N THR A 246 -2.89 -2.13 22.71
CA THR A 246 -3.81 -2.60 23.74
C THR A 246 -4.08 -4.09 23.58
N VAL A 247 -4.44 -4.73 24.70
CA VAL A 247 -4.61 -6.18 24.79
C VAL A 247 -5.71 -6.49 25.80
N TRP A 248 -6.55 -7.47 25.49
CA TRP A 248 -7.33 -8.18 26.51
C TRP A 248 -6.57 -9.43 26.94
N GLU A 249 -6.31 -9.57 28.24
CA GLU A 249 -5.67 -10.75 28.84
C GLU A 249 -6.67 -11.56 29.69
N SER A 250 -6.51 -12.88 29.68
CA SER A 250 -7.31 -13.82 30.44
C SER A 250 -6.44 -14.92 31.05
N ASN A 251 -6.49 -15.06 32.37
CA ASN A 251 -5.69 -16.01 33.14
C ASN A 251 -6.60 -17.10 33.70
N GLY A 252 -6.28 -18.38 33.46
CA GLY A 252 -7.13 -19.48 33.90
C GLY A 252 -6.76 -20.86 33.31
N PRO A 253 -7.50 -21.91 33.66
CA PRO A 253 -7.30 -23.24 33.09
C PRO A 253 -7.67 -23.30 31.59
N PRO A 254 -6.96 -24.10 30.77
CA PRO A 254 -7.33 -24.33 29.37
C PRO A 254 -8.81 -24.72 29.20
N GLY A 255 -9.46 -24.19 28.16
CA GLY A 255 -10.88 -24.39 27.90
C GLY A 255 -11.83 -23.48 28.70
N GLN A 256 -11.35 -22.69 29.67
CA GLN A 256 -12.18 -21.72 30.39
C GLN A 256 -12.16 -20.31 29.77
N HIS A 257 -11.24 -20.03 28.84
CA HIS A 257 -11.16 -18.73 28.17
C HIS A 257 -12.18 -18.60 27.03
N TRP A 258 -12.96 -17.53 27.04
CA TRP A 258 -13.93 -17.24 25.99
C TRP A 258 -14.17 -15.74 25.79
N VAL A 259 -14.55 -15.38 24.58
CA VAL A 259 -15.08 -14.05 24.21
C VAL A 259 -16.42 -14.23 23.52
N ARG A 260 -17.45 -13.52 23.98
CA ARG A 260 -18.80 -13.57 23.44
C ARG A 260 -19.18 -12.22 22.85
N LEU A 261 -19.51 -12.23 21.57
CA LEU A 261 -19.93 -11.07 20.80
C LEU A 261 -21.45 -11.12 20.63
N ASN A 262 -22.18 -10.16 21.20
CA ASN A 262 -23.62 -10.03 21.01
C ASN A 262 -23.89 -9.12 19.80
N MET A 263 -24.59 -9.64 18.82
CA MET A 263 -24.74 -9.03 17.50
C MET A 263 -26.05 -8.24 17.40
N LYS A 264 -26.03 -7.03 16.82
CA LYS A 264 -27.27 -6.26 16.60
C LYS A 264 -28.22 -7.03 15.66
N LYS A 265 -29.52 -6.84 15.83
CA LYS A 265 -30.53 -7.46 14.96
C LYS A 265 -30.37 -6.95 13.52
N GLY A 266 -30.22 -7.87 12.57
CA GLY A 266 -30.00 -7.56 11.15
C GLY A 266 -28.53 -7.62 10.70
N THR A 267 -27.57 -7.80 11.61
CA THR A 267 -26.14 -7.99 11.29
C THR A 267 -25.87 -9.36 10.68
N VAL A 268 -26.10 -9.51 9.38
CA VAL A 268 -25.66 -10.70 8.62
C VAL A 268 -24.14 -10.63 8.45
N MET A 269 -23.46 -11.71 8.78
CA MET A 269 -21.99 -11.83 8.86
C MET A 269 -21.52 -13.16 8.29
N ASP A 270 -20.21 -13.42 8.37
CA ASP A 270 -19.45 -14.13 7.35
C ASP A 270 -18.47 -15.23 7.91
N TRP A 271 -18.61 -16.57 7.65
CA TRP A 271 -17.81 -17.83 7.97
C TRP A 271 -17.54 -18.78 6.75
N PRO A 272 -16.37 -19.49 6.61
CA PRO A 272 -15.96 -20.27 5.41
C PRO A 272 -15.91 -21.82 5.56
N ALA A 273 -15.59 -22.52 4.45
CA ALA A 273 -15.03 -23.88 4.50
C ALA A 273 -13.58 -23.86 5.06
N PRO A 274 -12.97 -24.98 5.49
CA PRO A 274 -11.88 -24.94 6.48
C PRO A 274 -10.59 -24.26 5.98
N CYS A 275 -10.14 -23.28 6.76
CA CYS A 275 -8.80 -22.69 6.68
C CYS A 275 -7.77 -23.62 7.35
N TRP A 276 -6.53 -23.65 6.86
CA TRP A 276 -5.52 -24.66 7.24
C TRP A 276 -4.32 -24.07 8.01
N CYS A 277 -4.28 -24.30 9.33
CA CYS A 277 -3.14 -24.25 10.26
C CYS A 277 -3.71 -24.60 11.68
N LEU A 278 -3.01 -25.18 12.68
CA LEU A 278 -3.65 -25.75 13.92
C LEU A 278 -3.46 -25.14 15.35
N CYS A 279 -4.56 -24.71 15.97
CA CYS A 279 -4.89 -24.58 17.42
C CYS A 279 -6.42 -24.51 17.52
N LEU A 280 -7.07 -25.21 18.46
CA LEU A 280 -8.53 -25.39 18.44
C LEU A 280 -9.33 -24.20 19.04
N VAL A 281 -10.26 -23.67 18.23
CA VAL A 281 -11.30 -22.72 18.63
C VAL A 281 -12.67 -23.35 18.41
N ALA A 282 -13.51 -23.36 19.44
CA ALA A 282 -14.88 -23.88 19.37
C ALA A 282 -15.90 -22.74 19.28
N LEU A 283 -16.93 -22.96 18.45
CA LEU A 283 -18.07 -22.07 18.23
C LEU A 283 -19.39 -22.85 18.47
N PRO A 284 -20.52 -22.18 18.78
CA PRO A 284 -21.73 -22.85 19.22
C PRO A 284 -22.40 -23.69 18.09
N SER A 285 -22.37 -25.01 18.26
CA SER A 285 -22.80 -26.06 17.31
C SER A 285 -21.77 -26.40 16.22
N PRO A 286 -21.65 -27.68 15.82
CA PRO A 286 -20.39 -28.42 15.92
C PRO A 286 -19.40 -28.09 14.80
N SER A 287 -18.69 -26.98 14.97
CA SER A 287 -17.68 -26.51 14.04
C SER A 287 -16.45 -26.01 14.80
N TYR A 288 -15.28 -26.52 14.41
CA TYR A 288 -14.00 -26.22 15.04
C TYR A 288 -13.15 -25.41 14.07
N ALA A 289 -12.79 -24.20 14.46
CA ALA A 289 -11.76 -23.41 13.79
C ALA A 289 -10.38 -23.79 14.34
N VAL A 290 -9.36 -23.65 13.51
CA VAL A 290 -8.06 -24.31 13.68
C VAL A 290 -7.00 -23.27 13.25
N CYS A 291 -6.02 -22.88 14.10
CA CYS A 291 -4.96 -21.89 13.75
C CYS A 291 -3.53 -22.09 14.36
N ARG A 292 -2.51 -22.43 13.55
CA ARG A 292 -1.06 -22.51 13.91
C ARG A 292 -0.36 -21.17 13.61
N ASN A 293 -0.33 -20.28 14.60
CA ASN A 293 0.76 -19.34 14.96
C ASN A 293 0.19 -18.11 15.69
N SER A 294 1.04 -17.43 16.46
CA SER A 294 0.65 -16.51 17.54
C SER A 294 0.85 -15.02 17.23
N PHE A 295 1.08 -14.63 15.97
CA PHE A 295 1.54 -13.28 15.60
C PHE A 295 0.90 -12.69 14.32
N GLN A 296 -0.31 -13.13 13.94
CA GLN A 296 -1.00 -12.66 12.71
C GLN A 296 -2.52 -12.54 12.92
N ASP A 297 -3.19 -11.74 12.09
CA ASP A 297 -4.65 -11.58 12.08
C ASP A 297 -5.36 -12.89 11.69
N VAL A 298 -6.00 -13.55 12.66
CA VAL A 298 -6.70 -14.82 12.43
C VAL A 298 -8.11 -14.56 11.90
N CYS A 299 -8.34 -14.86 10.62
CA CYS A 299 -9.69 -14.88 10.04
C CYS A 299 -10.45 -16.13 10.53
N ILE A 300 -11.11 -16.00 11.69
CA ILE A 300 -11.97 -17.04 12.28
C ILE A 300 -13.20 -17.27 11.38
N LEU A 301 -13.71 -16.21 10.75
CA LEU A 301 -14.94 -16.23 9.94
C LEU A 301 -14.79 -15.37 8.64
N ARG A 302 -15.25 -15.89 7.48
CA ARG A 302 -15.54 -15.20 6.19
C ARG A 302 -16.52 -16.01 5.31
N ASP A 303 -17.67 -15.52 4.81
CA ASP A 303 -18.67 -16.18 3.90
C ASP A 303 -19.89 -16.98 4.46
N MET A 304 -20.47 -16.67 5.64
CA MET A 304 -21.79 -17.12 6.14
C MET A 304 -22.87 -16.12 5.77
N LYS A 305 -24.10 -16.57 5.92
CA LYS A 305 -25.25 -16.08 5.15
C LYS A 305 -26.50 -16.04 6.03
N THR A 306 -26.26 -15.89 7.33
CA THR A 306 -27.17 -16.17 8.45
C THR A 306 -26.86 -15.23 9.62
N HIS A 307 -27.87 -14.63 10.24
CA HIS A 307 -27.71 -13.87 11.48
C HIS A 307 -27.40 -14.83 12.64
N LEU A 308 -26.28 -14.61 13.34
CA LEU A 308 -26.05 -15.18 14.67
C LEU A 308 -26.33 -14.07 15.69
N PRO A 309 -27.25 -14.24 16.65
CA PRO A 309 -27.49 -13.23 17.69
C PRO A 309 -26.35 -13.15 18.71
N VAL A 310 -25.63 -14.26 18.90
CA VAL A 310 -24.51 -14.42 19.81
C VAL A 310 -23.45 -15.27 19.13
N LEU A 311 -22.21 -14.80 19.08
CA LEU A 311 -21.03 -15.57 18.67
C LEU A 311 -20.12 -15.76 19.88
N GLU A 312 -19.87 -17.00 20.30
CA GLU A 312 -19.00 -17.30 21.45
C GLU A 312 -17.74 -18.04 21.00
N ILE A 313 -16.62 -17.33 21.01
CA ILE A 313 -15.28 -17.81 20.66
C ILE A 313 -14.66 -18.45 21.90
N ARG A 314 -14.53 -19.79 21.93
CA ARG A 314 -13.86 -20.51 23.02
C ARG A 314 -12.45 -20.93 22.62
N ILE A 315 -11.47 -20.66 23.49
CA ILE A 315 -10.08 -21.08 23.29
C ILE A 315 -9.86 -22.34 24.13
N LEU A 316 -9.73 -23.49 23.44
CA LEU A 316 -9.76 -24.80 24.09
C LEU A 316 -8.38 -25.21 24.63
N GLU A 317 -7.31 -24.88 23.91
CA GLU A 317 -5.94 -25.28 24.25
C GLU A 317 -4.99 -24.10 24.07
N CYS A 318 -4.02 -23.97 24.98
CA CYS A 318 -2.96 -22.99 24.92
C CYS A 318 -1.62 -23.67 24.57
N ARG A 319 -0.77 -22.95 23.83
CA ARG A 319 0.56 -23.43 23.43
C ARG A 319 1.42 -23.70 24.66
N GLU A 320 2.25 -24.75 24.60
CA GLU A 320 3.28 -25.09 25.61
C GLU A 320 2.74 -25.21 27.06
N GLN A 321 1.48 -25.63 27.21
CA GLN A 321 0.76 -25.77 28.50
C GLN A 321 0.58 -24.46 29.29
N GLY A 322 0.62 -23.30 28.62
CA GLY A 322 0.37 -22.00 29.25
C GLY A 322 -1.07 -21.81 29.74
N TYR A 323 -1.25 -20.91 30.72
CA TYR A 323 -2.54 -20.60 31.38
C TYR A 323 -3.06 -19.19 31.08
N ASN A 324 -2.39 -18.44 30.19
CA ASN A 324 -2.73 -17.07 29.86
C ASN A 324 -3.06 -16.94 28.36
N VAL A 325 -4.13 -16.22 28.05
CA VAL A 325 -4.57 -15.84 26.71
C VAL A 325 -4.42 -14.33 26.56
N ARG A 326 -3.91 -13.86 25.41
CA ARG A 326 -3.79 -12.44 25.06
C ARG A 326 -4.35 -12.18 23.66
N LEU A 327 -5.30 -11.26 23.51
CA LEU A 327 -5.90 -10.86 22.23
C LEU A 327 -5.74 -9.36 21.98
N ARG A 328 -5.25 -8.96 20.80
CA ARG A 328 -4.97 -7.55 20.41
C ARG A 328 -6.09 -6.93 19.56
N GLY A 329 -7.35 -7.16 19.94
CA GLY A 329 -8.52 -6.74 19.16
C GLY A 329 -9.25 -7.88 18.44
N ILE A 330 -10.50 -7.61 18.10
CA ILE A 330 -11.38 -8.41 17.25
C ILE A 330 -11.99 -7.44 16.22
N LYS A 331 -11.90 -7.77 14.94
CA LYS A 331 -12.42 -6.94 13.85
C LYS A 331 -13.57 -7.62 13.12
N ILE A 332 -14.67 -6.90 12.97
CA ILE A 332 -15.86 -7.32 12.24
C ILE A 332 -15.97 -6.46 10.99
N ARG A 333 -15.76 -7.09 9.84
CA ARG A 333 -15.85 -6.48 8.51
C ARG A 333 -17.00 -7.10 7.73
N SER A 334 -17.86 -6.29 7.13
CA SER A 334 -18.93 -6.79 6.26
C SER A 334 -18.36 -7.34 4.94
N PHE A 335 -19.08 -8.26 4.28
CA PHE A 335 -18.74 -8.78 2.94
C PHE A 335 -18.28 -7.69 1.95
N TRP A 336 -18.93 -6.53 1.98
CA TRP A 336 -18.67 -5.40 1.08
C TRP A 336 -17.40 -4.62 1.41
N GLU A 337 -16.89 -4.68 2.65
CA GLU A 337 -15.63 -4.03 3.04
C GLU A 337 -14.38 -4.83 2.64
N TRP A 338 -14.53 -6.11 2.28
CA TRP A 338 -13.40 -6.97 1.91
C TRP A 338 -12.91 -6.78 0.48
N ASP A 339 -13.81 -6.48 -0.45
CA ASP A 339 -13.46 -6.15 -1.83
C ASP A 339 -13.47 -4.63 -2.03
N LEU A 340 -12.66 -4.14 -2.97
CA LEU A 340 -12.74 -2.73 -3.35
C LEU A 340 -14.16 -2.47 -3.83
N ILE A 341 -14.93 -1.68 -3.07
CA ILE A 341 -16.22 -1.14 -3.55
C ILE A 341 -15.88 -0.07 -4.60
N LEU A 342 -15.60 -0.56 -5.80
CA LEU A 342 -15.54 0.23 -7.01
C LEU A 342 -16.89 0.93 -7.17
N ASN A 343 -16.83 2.21 -7.50
CA ASN A 343 -17.96 3.10 -7.54
C ASN A 343 -17.59 4.23 -8.51
N SER A 344 -18.39 4.52 -9.53
CA SER A 344 -18.07 5.54 -10.54
C SER A 344 -17.64 6.88 -9.93
N ASP A 345 -18.25 7.24 -8.80
CA ASP A 345 -18.08 8.52 -8.14
C ASP A 345 -16.74 8.61 -7.37
N MET A 346 -15.89 7.57 -7.43
CA MET A 346 -14.47 7.70 -7.05
C MET A 346 -13.67 8.46 -8.10
N PHE A 347 -13.99 8.28 -9.39
CA PHE A 347 -13.29 8.87 -10.55
C PHE A 347 -13.74 10.31 -10.86
N GLN A 348 -14.02 11.10 -9.83
CA GLN A 348 -14.32 12.52 -9.98
C GLN A 348 -13.03 13.29 -10.34
N PRO A 349 -13.05 14.28 -11.26
CA PRO A 349 -11.84 14.99 -11.70
C PRO A 349 -10.98 15.54 -10.55
N ALA A 350 -11.60 16.10 -9.51
CA ALA A 350 -10.91 16.60 -8.31
C ALA A 350 -10.12 15.54 -7.51
N ARG A 351 -10.28 14.24 -7.82
CA ARG A 351 -9.48 13.11 -7.28
C ARG A 351 -8.48 12.55 -8.28
N LEU A 352 -8.59 12.91 -9.56
CA LEU A 352 -7.73 12.45 -10.65
C LEU A 352 -6.57 13.41 -10.98
N VAL A 353 -6.55 14.62 -10.40
CA VAL A 353 -5.47 15.64 -10.57
C VAL A 353 -4.05 15.10 -10.27
N ARG A 354 -3.92 14.03 -9.46
CA ARG A 354 -2.63 13.36 -9.17
C ARG A 354 -2.27 12.22 -10.15
N TYR A 355 -3.11 11.98 -11.15
CA TYR A 355 -3.09 10.82 -12.04
C TYR A 355 -3.38 11.29 -13.48
N PRO A 356 -2.42 11.95 -14.15
CA PRO A 356 -2.64 12.66 -15.41
C PRO A 356 -2.92 11.75 -16.62
N LEU A 357 -2.71 10.43 -16.51
CA LEU A 357 -3.15 9.45 -17.53
C LEU A 357 -4.61 9.03 -17.34
N LEU A 358 -5.20 9.32 -16.16
CA LEU A 358 -6.60 9.07 -15.84
C LEU A 358 -7.45 10.34 -15.96
N GLU A 359 -6.84 11.53 -15.84
CA GLU A 359 -7.53 12.81 -16.01
C GLU A 359 -8.10 12.95 -17.43
N GLY A 360 -9.32 13.49 -17.53
CA GLY A 360 -10.07 13.59 -18.79
C GLY A 360 -10.66 12.26 -19.30
N VAL A 361 -10.31 11.11 -18.73
CA VAL A 361 -10.91 9.82 -19.08
C VAL A 361 -12.30 9.69 -18.45
N ASP A 362 -13.25 9.14 -19.21
CA ASP A 362 -14.62 8.90 -18.76
C ASP A 362 -14.70 7.95 -17.55
N ALA A 363 -15.55 8.29 -16.58
CA ALA A 363 -15.65 7.56 -15.32
C ALA A 363 -16.20 6.13 -15.47
N ASP A 364 -17.07 5.87 -16.47
CA ASP A 364 -17.57 4.52 -16.74
C ASP A 364 -16.47 3.66 -17.38
N VAL A 365 -15.57 4.25 -18.16
CA VAL A 365 -14.39 3.57 -18.73
C VAL A 365 -13.41 3.20 -17.61
N LEU A 366 -13.06 4.14 -16.73
CA LEU A 366 -12.20 3.91 -15.57
C LEU A 366 -12.79 2.84 -14.64
N TYR A 367 -14.10 2.92 -14.34
CA TYR A 367 -14.82 1.91 -13.56
C TYR A 367 -14.78 0.52 -14.20
N ARG A 368 -15.11 0.40 -15.49
CA ARG A 368 -15.10 -0.90 -16.20
C ARG A 368 -13.71 -1.51 -16.28
N ARG A 369 -12.65 -0.70 -16.35
CA ARG A 369 -11.26 -1.17 -16.32
C ARG A 369 -10.80 -1.57 -14.92
N ALA A 370 -11.16 -0.79 -13.90
CA ALA A 370 -10.90 -1.12 -12.49
C ALA A 370 -11.51 -2.46 -12.09
N VAL A 371 -12.73 -2.78 -12.55
CA VAL A 371 -13.39 -4.09 -12.31
C VAL A 371 -12.56 -5.25 -12.88
N LEU A 372 -11.88 -5.06 -14.02
CA LEU A 372 -11.04 -6.09 -14.62
C LEU A 372 -9.71 -6.26 -13.90
N ILE A 373 -9.10 -5.16 -13.44
CA ILE A 373 -7.92 -5.19 -12.57
C ILE A 373 -8.27 -5.91 -11.25
N GLN A 374 -9.41 -5.61 -10.63
CA GLN A 374 -9.87 -6.29 -9.41
C GLN A 374 -10.06 -7.79 -9.62
N ARG A 375 -10.71 -8.22 -10.71
CA ARG A 375 -10.85 -9.65 -11.06
C ARG A 375 -9.49 -10.33 -11.28
N PHE A 376 -8.55 -9.63 -11.93
CA PHE A 376 -7.18 -10.12 -12.12
C PHE A 376 -6.44 -10.29 -10.79
N VAL A 377 -6.54 -9.31 -9.89
CA VAL A 377 -5.93 -9.34 -8.55
C VAL A 377 -6.53 -10.45 -7.68
N GLN A 378 -7.85 -10.66 -7.71
CA GLN A 378 -8.51 -11.78 -7.03
C GLN A 378 -7.99 -13.14 -7.52
N LEU A 379 -7.75 -13.29 -8.83
CA LEU A 379 -7.14 -14.49 -9.41
C LEU A 379 -5.66 -14.61 -9.02
N LEU A 380 -4.89 -13.52 -8.98
CA LEU A 380 -3.49 -13.50 -8.56
C LEU A 380 -3.35 -13.91 -7.08
N ASP A 381 -4.14 -13.31 -6.18
CA ASP A 381 -4.23 -13.72 -4.77
C ASP A 381 -4.54 -15.22 -4.63
N SER A 382 -5.39 -15.78 -5.50
CA SER A 382 -5.73 -17.21 -5.45
C SER A 382 -4.55 -18.17 -5.74
N VAL A 383 -3.42 -17.66 -6.26
CA VAL A 383 -2.20 -18.46 -6.57
C VAL A 383 -0.90 -17.86 -6.03
N LEU A 384 -0.91 -16.68 -5.40
CA LEU A 384 0.31 -15.93 -5.04
C LEU A 384 1.26 -16.73 -4.14
N HIS A 385 0.73 -17.52 -3.22
CA HIS A 385 1.49 -18.42 -2.33
C HIS A 385 2.14 -19.63 -3.04
N TYR A 386 1.80 -19.92 -4.31
CA TYR A 386 2.49 -20.91 -5.15
C TYR A 386 3.60 -20.28 -6.02
N LEU A 387 3.65 -18.96 -6.13
CA LEU A 387 4.63 -18.24 -6.95
C LEU A 387 5.94 -17.89 -6.20
N ILE A 388 5.98 -18.09 -4.89
CA ILE A 388 6.97 -17.47 -4.00
C ILE A 388 7.67 -18.55 -3.16
N PRO A 389 9.03 -18.62 -3.13
CA PRO A 389 9.99 -17.78 -3.87
C PRO A 389 9.88 -17.95 -5.39
N LEU A 390 10.11 -16.86 -6.13
CA LEU A 390 10.20 -16.92 -7.59
C LEU A 390 11.51 -17.59 -8.02
N PRO A 391 11.49 -18.52 -8.99
CA PRO A 391 12.68 -18.92 -9.72
C PRO A 391 13.24 -17.73 -10.52
N GLU A 392 14.56 -17.65 -10.68
CA GLU A 392 15.22 -16.55 -11.42
C GLU A 392 14.68 -16.43 -12.86
N ASP A 393 14.45 -17.58 -13.53
CA ASP A 393 13.84 -17.68 -14.86
C ASP A 393 12.43 -17.05 -14.97
N SER A 394 11.75 -16.81 -13.85
CA SER A 394 10.36 -16.32 -13.80
C SER A 394 10.24 -14.82 -13.50
N ILE A 395 11.34 -14.14 -13.14
CA ILE A 395 11.35 -12.73 -12.71
C ILE A 395 10.72 -11.82 -13.77
N GLY A 396 11.14 -11.94 -15.04
CA GLY A 396 10.63 -11.10 -16.13
C GLY A 396 9.14 -11.27 -16.45
N THR A 397 8.56 -12.45 -16.19
CA THR A 397 7.11 -12.67 -16.38
C THR A 397 6.28 -12.27 -15.15
N PHE A 398 6.89 -12.28 -13.96
CA PHE A 398 6.24 -11.77 -12.74
C PHE A 398 6.27 -10.23 -12.68
N ASN A 399 7.32 -9.59 -13.20
CA ASN A 399 7.46 -8.13 -13.21
C ASN A 399 6.26 -7.39 -13.86
N SER A 400 5.63 -7.96 -14.89
CA SER A 400 4.42 -7.38 -15.51
C SER A 400 3.11 -7.65 -14.75
N MET A 401 3.17 -8.42 -13.65
CA MET A 401 2.08 -8.58 -12.68
C MET A 401 2.31 -7.72 -11.42
N ARG A 402 3.57 -7.37 -11.14
CA ARG A 402 4.04 -6.66 -9.94
C ARG A 402 3.29 -5.36 -9.61
N PRO A 403 2.95 -4.46 -10.58
CA PRO A 403 2.21 -3.23 -10.28
C PRO A 403 0.81 -3.48 -9.68
N PHE A 404 0.24 -4.67 -9.88
CA PHE A 404 -1.05 -5.05 -9.31
C PHE A 404 -0.94 -5.68 -7.90
N LEU A 405 0.27 -5.97 -7.40
CA LEU A 405 0.50 -6.45 -6.02
C LEU A 405 0.19 -5.39 -4.96
N LEU A 406 0.18 -4.10 -5.34
CA LEU A 406 -0.36 -3.00 -4.53
C LEU A 406 -1.78 -3.35 -4.03
N LEU A 407 -2.60 -3.98 -4.89
CA LEU A 407 -3.99 -4.32 -4.62
C LEU A 407 -4.18 -5.71 -4.01
N SER A 408 -3.10 -6.51 -3.91
CA SER A 408 -3.14 -7.85 -3.32
C SER A 408 -3.44 -7.77 -1.83
N LYS A 409 -4.37 -8.61 -1.36
CA LYS A 409 -4.71 -8.70 0.07
C LYS A 409 -3.82 -9.73 0.78
N GLN A 410 -3.10 -10.55 0.02
CA GLN A 410 -2.18 -11.58 0.54
C GLN A 410 -0.73 -11.12 0.59
N SER A 411 -0.31 -10.17 -0.25
CA SER A 411 1.08 -9.67 -0.30
C SER A 411 1.61 -9.25 1.09
N THR A 412 0.87 -8.41 1.82
CA THR A 412 1.24 -7.96 3.18
C THR A 412 1.36 -9.11 4.20
N ALA A 413 0.50 -10.12 4.11
CA ALA A 413 0.56 -11.29 4.99
C ALA A 413 1.76 -12.19 4.66
N LEU A 414 2.04 -12.40 3.37
CA LEU A 414 3.19 -13.17 2.89
C LEU A 414 4.52 -12.46 3.17
N ILE A 415 4.59 -11.12 3.02
CA ILE A 415 5.74 -10.29 3.45
C ILE A 415 5.99 -10.49 4.95
N THR A 416 4.96 -10.31 5.77
CA THR A 416 5.04 -10.47 7.23
C THR A 416 5.54 -11.87 7.60
N HIS A 417 4.99 -12.92 6.98
CA HIS A 417 5.45 -14.30 7.16
C HIS A 417 6.91 -14.51 6.75
N CYS A 418 7.35 -13.96 5.61
CA CYS A 418 8.73 -14.11 5.12
C CYS A 418 9.75 -13.37 6.00
N LEU A 419 9.39 -12.21 6.55
CA LEU A 419 10.21 -11.52 7.55
C LEU A 419 10.28 -12.32 8.85
N GLN A 420 9.14 -12.76 9.40
CA GLN A 420 9.05 -13.56 10.64
C GLN A 420 9.81 -14.89 10.54
N SER A 421 9.66 -15.63 9.44
CA SER A 421 10.32 -16.92 9.22
C SER A 421 11.83 -16.83 8.93
N SER A 422 12.36 -15.62 8.75
CA SER A 422 13.79 -15.34 8.61
C SER A 422 14.37 -14.54 9.78
N GLU A 423 13.64 -14.41 10.89
CA GLU A 423 14.11 -13.71 12.09
C GLU A 423 15.30 -14.41 12.77
N SER A 424 16.24 -13.60 13.27
CA SER A 424 17.35 -14.01 14.13
C SER A 424 17.19 -13.45 15.55
N THR A 425 17.91 -14.03 16.51
CA THR A 425 17.94 -13.53 17.89
C THR A 425 18.73 -12.21 17.95
N PRO A 426 18.14 -11.10 18.42
CA PRO A 426 18.87 -9.84 18.58
C PRO A 426 19.92 -9.92 19.70
N PRO A 427 20.93 -9.03 19.70
CA PRO A 427 21.91 -8.97 20.78
C PRO A 427 21.26 -8.52 22.10
N GLN A 428 21.64 -9.18 23.20
CA GLN A 428 21.10 -8.93 24.55
C GLN A 428 21.31 -7.49 25.03
N THR A 429 22.40 -6.87 24.61
CA THR A 429 22.68 -5.44 24.75
C THR A 429 23.11 -4.90 23.39
N PRO A 430 22.55 -3.78 22.90
CA PRO A 430 23.03 -3.16 21.66
C PRO A 430 24.49 -2.71 21.82
N PRO A 431 25.29 -2.64 20.73
CA PRO A 431 26.63 -2.09 20.81
C PRO A 431 26.58 -0.60 21.13
N LYS A 432 27.32 -0.17 22.16
CA LYS A 432 27.47 1.23 22.55
C LYS A 432 28.62 1.88 21.77
N LEU A 433 28.33 2.99 21.10
CA LEU A 433 29.20 3.70 20.17
C LEU A 433 29.43 5.13 20.67
N TYR A 434 30.58 5.71 20.36
CA TYR A 434 30.95 7.07 20.73
C TYR A 434 31.25 7.86 19.46
N LEU A 435 30.45 8.88 19.16
CA LEU A 435 30.52 9.62 17.89
C LEU A 435 30.85 11.09 18.11
N ASN A 436 31.84 11.63 17.39
CA ASN A 436 32.16 13.04 17.40
C ASN A 436 31.39 13.79 16.30
N ARG A 437 30.29 14.43 16.70
CA ARG A 437 29.48 15.27 15.80
C ARG A 437 30.15 16.59 15.42
N HIS A 438 31.02 17.16 16.25
CA HIS A 438 31.71 18.40 15.92
C HIS A 438 32.58 18.21 14.66
N LEU A 439 33.42 17.18 14.65
CA LEU A 439 34.23 16.79 13.49
C LEU A 439 33.39 16.45 12.26
N ALA A 440 32.20 15.87 12.44
CA ALA A 440 31.28 15.60 11.33
C ALA A 440 30.65 16.88 10.76
N ARG A 441 30.29 17.86 11.60
CA ARG A 441 29.81 19.18 11.18
C ARG A 441 30.91 19.95 10.42
N GLU A 442 32.16 19.90 10.88
CA GLU A 442 33.32 20.47 10.17
C GLU A 442 33.57 19.78 8.82
N HIS A 443 33.58 18.44 8.79
CA HIS A 443 33.71 17.66 7.55
C HIS A 443 32.59 17.97 6.56
N ARG A 444 31.35 18.10 7.04
CA ARG A 444 30.20 18.47 6.20
C ARG A 444 30.33 19.88 5.60
N ALA A 445 30.89 20.83 6.36
CA ALA A 445 31.12 22.18 5.87
C ALA A 445 32.26 22.26 4.85
N ASN A 446 33.31 21.42 4.99
CA ASN A 446 34.40 21.35 4.02
C ASN A 446 34.96 19.92 3.89
N PRO A 447 34.37 19.07 3.02
CA PRO A 447 34.79 17.68 2.85
C PRO A 447 36.22 17.50 2.32
N GLY A 448 36.83 18.56 1.80
CA GLY A 448 38.23 18.55 1.33
C GLY A 448 39.26 18.48 2.46
N LEU A 449 38.86 18.72 3.72
CA LEU A 449 39.76 18.63 4.88
C LEU A 449 40.00 17.19 5.35
N ASP A 450 39.04 16.28 5.10
CA ASP A 450 39.22 14.84 5.30
C ASP A 450 38.81 14.05 4.04
N PRO A 451 39.73 13.91 3.06
CA PRO A 451 39.53 13.08 1.88
C PRO A 451 39.35 11.58 2.16
N SER A 452 39.52 11.13 3.42
CA SER A 452 39.22 9.75 3.84
C SER A 452 37.82 9.59 4.46
N CYS A 453 37.12 10.71 4.68
CA CYS A 453 35.77 10.81 5.26
C CYS A 453 35.59 10.07 6.58
N ARG A 454 36.66 9.90 7.37
CA ARG A 454 36.65 9.29 8.71
C ARG A 454 35.85 10.10 9.71
N ASN A 455 35.88 11.42 9.58
CA ASN A 455 35.16 12.34 10.46
C ASN A 455 33.64 12.35 10.23
N ALA A 456 33.14 11.83 9.11
CA ALA A 456 31.70 11.69 8.85
C ALA A 456 31.04 10.68 9.81
N VAL A 457 29.82 10.98 10.29
CA VAL A 457 29.05 10.11 11.21
C VAL A 457 28.90 8.70 10.62
N PHE A 458 28.64 8.60 9.32
CA PHE A 458 28.55 7.32 8.60
C PHE A 458 29.81 6.45 8.76
N THR A 459 31.00 7.02 8.60
CA THR A 459 32.26 6.26 8.69
C THR A 459 32.59 5.95 10.15
N GLN A 460 32.38 6.89 11.07
CA GLN A 460 32.55 6.66 12.52
C GLN A 460 31.68 5.49 12.99
N LEU A 461 30.39 5.43 12.58
CA LEU A 461 29.49 4.31 12.86
C LEU A 461 29.99 3.00 12.24
N TYR A 462 30.35 3.02 10.96
CA TYR A 462 30.81 1.82 10.23
C TYR A 462 32.05 1.18 10.87
N GLU A 463 33.05 1.98 11.22
CA GLU A 463 34.29 1.51 11.83
C GLU A 463 34.09 1.09 13.29
N SER A 464 33.25 1.81 14.06
CA SER A 464 32.94 1.47 15.46
C SER A 464 32.14 0.17 15.58
N LEU A 465 31.14 -0.05 14.73
CA LEU A 465 30.37 -1.30 14.70
C LEU A 465 31.26 -2.50 14.33
N ARG A 466 32.16 -2.33 13.36
CA ARG A 466 33.08 -3.38 12.90
C ARG A 466 34.22 -3.68 13.86
N SER A 467 34.62 -2.74 14.71
CA SER A 467 35.68 -2.93 15.72
C SER A 467 35.15 -3.38 17.09
N SER A 468 33.83 -3.55 17.23
CA SER A 468 33.18 -3.99 18.47
C SER A 468 33.61 -5.40 18.90
N LYS A 469 33.70 -5.61 20.24
CA LYS A 469 34.36 -6.78 20.86
C LYS A 469 33.77 -8.16 20.52
N SER A 470 32.58 -8.23 19.93
CA SER A 470 31.99 -9.49 19.45
C SER A 470 32.64 -9.99 18.15
N ASN A 471 33.22 -9.08 17.36
CA ASN A 471 33.78 -9.33 16.02
C ASN A 471 32.83 -10.04 15.04
N GLN A 472 31.52 -10.04 15.34
CA GLN A 472 30.45 -10.54 14.47
C GLN A 472 29.64 -9.34 13.96
N PRO A 473 29.45 -9.19 12.63
CA PRO A 473 28.63 -8.11 12.10
C PRO A 473 27.17 -8.27 12.55
N LEU A 474 26.52 -7.15 12.86
CA LEU A 474 25.08 -7.14 13.08
C LEU A 474 24.37 -7.66 11.83
N ASP A 475 23.49 -8.65 11.99
CA ASP A 475 22.75 -9.22 10.86
C ASP A 475 21.41 -8.53 10.61
N TYR A 476 20.96 -7.68 11.55
CA TYR A 476 19.75 -6.86 11.50
C TYR A 476 18.43 -7.62 11.23
N ARG A 477 18.43 -8.96 11.25
CA ARG A 477 17.26 -9.80 10.94
C ARG A 477 16.30 -9.92 12.12
N TRP A 478 16.16 -8.88 12.92
CA TRP A 478 15.50 -8.99 14.22
C TRP A 478 13.98 -8.79 14.12
N PRO A 479 13.21 -9.13 15.19
CA PRO A 479 11.77 -8.92 15.22
C PRO A 479 11.41 -7.43 15.24
N LEU A 480 10.23 -7.08 14.70
CA LEU A 480 9.70 -5.70 14.60
C LEU A 480 9.64 -4.93 15.94
N SER A 481 9.70 -5.61 17.08
CA SER A 481 9.77 -5.00 18.42
C SER A 481 11.17 -4.47 18.80
N TYR A 482 12.23 -4.87 18.09
CA TYR A 482 13.61 -4.47 18.37
C TYR A 482 14.03 -3.35 17.39
N SER A 483 13.66 -2.11 17.71
CA SER A 483 13.85 -0.97 16.81
C SER A 483 15.16 -0.18 17.02
N GLN A 484 15.88 -0.39 18.12
CA GLN A 484 17.17 0.25 18.38
C GLN A 484 18.32 -0.68 17.99
N TRP A 485 19.16 -0.27 17.03
CA TRP A 485 20.23 -1.15 16.49
C TRP A 485 21.59 -0.96 17.16
N TRP A 486 21.80 0.20 17.79
CA TRP A 486 22.99 0.54 18.58
C TRP A 486 22.60 1.54 19.67
N GLU A 487 23.45 1.69 20.67
CA GLU A 487 23.43 2.80 21.62
C GLU A 487 24.49 3.82 21.19
N CYS A 488 24.19 5.11 21.26
CA CYS A 488 25.06 6.16 20.73
C CYS A 488 25.24 7.26 21.76
N ASP A 489 26.48 7.51 22.16
CA ASP A 489 26.92 8.65 22.96
C ASP A 489 27.61 9.67 22.05
N PHE A 490 27.18 10.92 22.08
CA PHE A 490 27.81 11.99 21.31
C PHE A 490 28.91 12.65 22.13
N ILE A 491 30.13 12.64 21.62
CA ILE A 491 31.29 13.22 22.30
C ILE A 491 31.07 14.74 22.41
N THR A 492 31.04 15.24 23.65
CA THR A 492 30.70 16.62 24.08
C THR A 492 29.22 17.06 24.03
N GLU A 493 28.28 16.22 23.57
CA GLU A 493 26.83 16.54 23.64
C GLU A 493 26.16 15.70 24.75
N GLY A 494 25.19 16.28 25.46
CA GLY A 494 24.45 15.58 26.52
C GLY A 494 23.22 14.83 25.96
N ILE A 495 23.16 13.51 26.14
CA ILE A 495 22.01 12.69 25.72
C ILE A 495 21.22 12.25 26.95
N ILE A 496 19.90 12.45 26.90
CA ILE A 496 18.95 12.11 27.98
C ILE A 496 18.27 10.74 27.73
N ASP A 497 18.11 10.32 26.47
CA ASP A 497 17.44 9.09 26.04
C ASP A 497 18.33 8.32 25.04
N ASN A 498 18.71 7.08 25.39
CA ASN A 498 19.51 6.19 24.54
C ASN A 498 18.84 5.92 23.18
N GLY A 499 17.50 6.00 23.09
CA GLY A 499 16.74 5.88 21.84
C GLY A 499 16.82 7.11 20.95
N GLY A 500 17.03 8.30 21.54
CA GLY A 500 17.24 9.57 20.83
C GLY A 500 18.58 9.55 20.08
N GLY A 501 19.69 9.31 20.78
CA GLY A 501 21.02 9.27 20.18
C GLY A 501 21.14 8.30 19.00
N PHE A 502 20.50 7.13 19.09
CA PHE A 502 20.37 6.19 17.98
C PHE A 502 19.65 6.82 16.76
N ARG A 503 18.45 7.37 16.95
CA ARG A 503 17.65 7.98 15.87
C ARG A 503 18.34 9.16 15.22
N ASP A 504 18.94 10.03 16.01
CA ASP A 504 19.58 11.21 15.49
C ASP A 504 20.85 10.84 14.72
N SER A 505 21.61 9.82 15.14
CA SER A 505 22.75 9.30 14.36
C SER A 505 22.33 8.67 13.01
N LEU A 506 21.13 8.07 12.94
CA LEU A 506 20.54 7.57 11.68
C LEU A 506 20.00 8.72 10.80
N SER A 507 19.54 9.80 11.42
CA SER A 507 19.16 11.06 10.75
C SER A 507 20.40 11.74 10.15
N ASP A 508 21.51 11.82 10.91
CA ASP A 508 22.80 12.32 10.44
C ASP A 508 23.33 11.48 9.27
N VAL A 509 23.30 10.15 9.35
CA VAL A 509 23.65 9.25 8.24
C VAL A 509 22.80 9.52 6.99
N SER A 510 21.48 9.66 7.15
CA SER A 510 20.57 9.96 6.04
C SER A 510 20.94 11.28 5.36
N GLU A 511 21.20 12.30 6.18
CA GLU A 511 21.54 13.67 5.78
C GLU A 511 22.99 13.77 5.23
N GLU A 512 23.93 12.90 5.59
CA GLU A 512 25.25 12.76 4.97
C GLU A 512 25.23 12.00 3.64
N LEU A 513 24.39 10.98 3.50
CA LEU A 513 24.24 10.20 2.25
C LEU A 513 23.44 10.95 1.18
N CYS A 514 22.43 11.72 1.59
CA CYS A 514 21.56 12.52 0.71
C CYS A 514 21.26 13.88 1.35
N PRO A 515 22.19 14.86 1.28
CA PRO A 515 21.95 16.21 1.81
C PRO A 515 20.65 16.85 1.31
N SER A 516 19.86 17.39 2.25
CA SER A 516 18.53 17.94 1.99
C SER A 516 18.52 19.35 1.38
N SER A 517 19.68 20.00 1.27
CA SER A 517 19.81 21.40 0.82
C SER A 517 20.74 21.53 -0.38
N GLY A 518 20.29 22.30 -1.37
CA GLY A 518 20.98 22.56 -2.62
C GLY A 518 22.37 23.19 -2.45
N ASP A 519 22.61 23.96 -1.40
CA ASP A 519 23.85 24.72 -1.22
C ASP A 519 24.96 23.96 -0.45
N VAL A 520 24.65 22.78 0.09
CA VAL A 520 25.59 22.02 0.95
C VAL A 520 26.45 21.05 0.13
N PRO A 521 27.79 21.05 0.29
CA PRO A 521 28.67 20.05 -0.32
C PRO A 521 28.25 18.62 0.02
N VAL A 522 28.36 17.68 -0.94
CA VAL A 522 28.09 16.27 -0.67
C VAL A 522 29.26 15.69 0.16
N PRO A 523 29.04 15.25 1.41
CA PRO A 523 30.15 14.94 2.33
C PRO A 523 30.69 13.52 2.19
N LEU A 524 30.00 12.65 1.44
CA LEU A 524 30.35 11.24 1.27
C LEU A 524 30.43 10.86 -0.22
N PRO A 525 31.45 10.10 -0.65
CA PRO A 525 31.68 9.82 -2.08
C PRO A 525 30.71 8.79 -2.68
N PHE A 526 29.76 8.25 -1.91
CA PHE A 526 28.89 7.14 -2.34
C PHE A 526 27.75 7.58 -3.27
N PHE A 527 27.33 8.84 -3.20
CA PHE A 527 26.24 9.38 -4.01
C PHE A 527 26.69 10.69 -4.67
N VAL A 528 26.16 10.93 -5.88
CA VAL A 528 26.29 12.20 -6.61
C VAL A 528 24.89 12.72 -6.93
N ARG A 529 24.76 14.04 -7.05
CA ARG A 529 23.49 14.65 -7.43
C ARG A 529 23.16 14.37 -8.89
N THR A 530 21.87 14.32 -9.18
CA THR A 530 21.31 14.26 -10.54
C THR A 530 21.60 15.54 -11.34
N SER A 531 21.49 15.49 -12.67
CA SER A 531 21.69 16.65 -13.57
C SER A 531 20.55 17.68 -13.45
N ASN A 532 19.37 17.26 -13.00
CA ASN A 532 18.10 18.03 -13.00
C ASN A 532 18.00 19.21 -12.00
N GLN A 533 19.11 19.77 -11.52
CA GLN A 533 19.18 20.76 -10.41
C GLN A 533 18.45 22.09 -10.69
N VAL A 534 17.97 22.33 -11.91
CA VAL A 534 17.36 23.59 -12.36
C VAL A 534 15.83 23.65 -12.15
N CYS A 535 15.15 22.54 -11.82
CA CYS A 535 13.70 22.41 -12.02
C CYS A 535 12.83 22.16 -10.77
N ASN A 536 12.97 22.98 -9.70
CA ASN A 536 12.03 23.06 -8.56
C ASN A 536 11.60 21.73 -7.90
N THR A 537 12.42 20.68 -8.02
CA THR A 537 12.21 19.37 -7.40
C THR A 537 13.41 19.05 -6.52
N ARG A 538 13.15 18.50 -5.32
CA ARG A 538 14.16 18.18 -4.30
C ARG A 538 15.38 17.48 -4.91
N ASP A 539 16.59 17.88 -4.51
CA ASP A 539 17.85 17.26 -4.95
C ASP A 539 17.77 15.73 -4.85
N MET A 540 17.82 15.07 -6.02
CA MET A 540 17.88 13.61 -6.11
C MET A 540 19.32 13.16 -6.31
N TYR A 541 19.61 11.96 -5.78
CA TYR A 541 20.95 11.38 -5.70
C TYR A 541 21.00 10.02 -6.40
N VAL A 542 22.06 9.78 -7.17
CA VAL A 542 22.38 8.49 -7.79
C VAL A 542 23.73 7.97 -7.27
N PRO A 543 23.95 6.64 -7.18
CA PRO A 543 25.23 6.12 -6.70
C PRO A 543 26.38 6.53 -7.62
N ASN A 544 27.49 6.98 -7.02
CA ASN A 544 28.67 7.43 -7.74
C ASN A 544 29.30 6.28 -8.57
N PRO A 545 29.29 6.33 -9.92
CA PRO A 545 29.82 5.25 -10.76
C PRO A 545 31.34 5.03 -10.58
N SER A 546 32.10 6.05 -10.19
CA SER A 546 33.54 5.95 -9.88
C SER A 546 33.85 5.48 -8.45
N CYS A 547 32.89 5.51 -7.51
CA CYS A 547 33.14 4.99 -6.16
C CYS A 547 33.05 3.45 -6.15
N LYS A 548 34.10 2.79 -5.64
CA LYS A 548 34.22 1.31 -5.59
C LYS A 548 34.35 0.77 -4.17
N ASP A 549 33.92 1.53 -3.16
CA ASP A 549 33.82 1.08 -1.76
C ASP A 549 32.57 0.21 -1.55
N PHE A 550 32.53 -0.92 -2.26
CA PHE A 550 31.43 -1.88 -2.21
C PHE A 550 31.08 -2.35 -0.78
N PRO A 551 32.03 -2.55 0.16
CA PRO A 551 31.71 -2.90 1.55
C PRO A 551 30.91 -1.84 2.32
N LYS A 552 30.95 -0.56 1.92
CA LYS A 552 30.10 0.50 2.51
C LYS A 552 28.76 0.63 1.78
N TYR A 553 28.72 0.47 0.46
CA TYR A 553 27.45 0.32 -0.28
C TYR A 553 26.63 -0.88 0.20
N GLU A 554 27.29 -1.99 0.50
CA GLU A 554 26.65 -3.18 1.05
C GLU A 554 26.08 -2.91 2.45
N TRP A 555 26.77 -2.13 3.29
CA TRP A 555 26.23 -1.73 4.60
C TRP A 555 25.07 -0.74 4.48
N ILE A 556 25.07 0.20 3.51
CA ILE A 556 23.89 1.01 3.18
C ILE A 556 22.71 0.08 2.85
N GLY A 557 22.94 -0.95 2.03
CA GLY A 557 21.95 -2.00 1.75
C GLY A 557 21.43 -2.72 3.00
N GLN A 558 22.33 -3.05 3.95
CA GLN A 558 21.94 -3.66 5.22
C GLN A 558 21.10 -2.71 6.10
N LEU A 559 21.44 -1.42 6.17
CA LEU A 559 20.64 -0.40 6.86
C LEU A 559 19.25 -0.21 6.22
N MET A 560 19.17 -0.26 4.89
CA MET A 560 17.89 -0.27 4.17
C MET A 560 17.04 -1.49 4.55
N GLY A 561 17.65 -2.67 4.64
CA GLY A 561 16.97 -3.89 5.10
C GLY A 561 16.55 -3.85 6.58
N ALA A 562 17.35 -3.20 7.43
CA ALA A 562 17.05 -3.00 8.85
C ALA A 562 15.85 -2.06 9.03
N ALA A 563 15.78 -0.96 8.27
CA ALA A 563 14.64 -0.05 8.23
C ALA A 563 13.35 -0.77 7.81
N LEU A 564 13.41 -1.56 6.73
CA LEU A 564 12.27 -2.35 6.23
C LEU A 564 11.70 -3.34 7.27
N ARG A 565 12.54 -3.82 8.19
CA ARG A 565 12.18 -4.71 9.32
C ARG A 565 11.64 -3.99 10.56
N SER A 566 11.94 -2.71 10.74
CA SER A 566 11.71 -2.00 12.00
C SER A 566 10.60 -0.94 11.90
N LYS A 567 10.68 0.11 12.74
CA LYS A 567 9.84 1.32 12.69
C LYS A 567 10.71 2.58 12.54
N GLU A 568 11.92 2.41 12.05
CA GLU A 568 12.95 3.45 11.87
C GLU A 568 13.19 3.66 10.37
N PHE A 569 13.58 4.86 9.97
CA PHE A 569 13.70 5.22 8.56
C PHE A 569 15.11 5.68 8.22
N LEU A 570 15.63 5.16 7.10
CA LEU A 570 16.84 5.65 6.43
C LEU A 570 16.37 6.51 5.26
N ILE A 571 16.47 7.83 5.39
CA ILE A 571 15.83 8.79 4.48
C ILE A 571 16.77 9.07 3.31
N LEU A 572 16.51 8.47 2.15
CA LEU A 572 17.33 8.61 0.95
C LEU A 572 16.52 9.24 -0.19
N SER A 573 17.07 10.29 -0.80
CA SER A 573 16.44 11.02 -1.91
C SER A 573 16.86 10.42 -3.26
N LEU A 574 16.53 9.15 -3.50
CA LEU A 574 16.93 8.42 -4.72
C LEU A 574 15.80 8.47 -5.78
N PRO A 575 16.13 8.58 -7.09
CA PRO A 575 15.14 8.56 -8.16
C PRO A 575 14.61 7.14 -8.43
N ALA A 576 13.47 7.05 -9.12
CA ALA A 576 12.79 5.79 -9.45
C ALA A 576 13.70 4.76 -10.17
N LEU A 577 14.67 5.23 -10.97
CA LEU A 577 15.76 4.42 -11.55
C LEU A 577 16.41 3.48 -10.52
N VAL A 578 16.84 4.03 -9.38
CA VAL A 578 17.59 3.29 -8.36
C VAL A 578 16.66 2.38 -7.56
N TRP A 579 15.47 2.87 -7.16
CA TRP A 579 14.48 2.06 -6.44
C TRP A 579 14.00 0.85 -7.25
N LYS A 580 13.79 1.01 -8.57
CA LYS A 580 13.44 -0.10 -9.45
C LYS A 580 14.57 -1.11 -9.59
N GLN A 581 15.81 -0.68 -9.77
CA GLN A 581 16.98 -1.57 -9.78
C GLN A 581 17.10 -2.35 -8.45
N LEU A 582 16.90 -1.69 -7.30
CA LEU A 582 16.88 -2.33 -5.98
C LEU A 582 15.75 -3.33 -5.82
N ALA A 583 14.54 -3.04 -6.32
CA ALA A 583 13.42 -3.99 -6.35
C ALA A 583 13.62 -5.14 -7.33
N GLY A 584 14.32 -4.90 -8.45
CA GLY A 584 14.42 -5.81 -9.60
C GLY A 584 13.30 -5.61 -10.61
N GLU A 585 12.76 -4.40 -10.73
CA GLU A 585 11.77 -3.99 -11.73
C GLU A 585 12.42 -3.48 -13.03
N GLU A 586 11.65 -3.48 -14.12
CA GLU A 586 12.07 -2.92 -15.41
C GLU A 586 12.10 -1.37 -15.37
N VAL A 587 13.17 -0.79 -15.91
CA VAL A 587 13.43 0.66 -15.92
C VAL A 587 13.34 1.21 -17.34
N SER A 588 12.67 2.36 -17.50
CA SER A 588 12.43 3.03 -18.78
C SER A 588 13.25 4.31 -18.92
N TRP A 589 13.93 4.46 -20.06
CA TRP A 589 14.71 5.65 -20.40
C TRP A 589 13.88 6.94 -20.31
N SER A 590 12.81 7.06 -21.11
CA SER A 590 12.03 8.29 -21.25
C SER A 590 11.18 8.68 -20.03
N LYS A 591 11.22 7.89 -18.94
CA LYS A 591 10.41 8.13 -17.74
C LYS A 591 11.22 8.10 -16.45
N ASP A 592 11.97 7.03 -16.20
CA ASP A 592 12.73 6.89 -14.95
C ASP A 592 14.10 7.59 -15.04
N PHE A 593 14.75 7.58 -16.21
CA PHE A 593 16.02 8.30 -16.41
C PHE A 593 15.81 9.81 -16.62
N ALA A 594 14.63 10.23 -17.09
CA ALA A 594 14.24 11.65 -17.14
C ALA A 594 14.24 12.32 -15.75
N ALA A 595 14.10 11.55 -14.66
CA ALA A 595 14.27 12.05 -13.29
C ALA A 595 15.74 12.26 -12.87
N VAL A 596 16.71 11.67 -13.59
CA VAL A 596 18.15 11.89 -13.42
C VAL A 596 18.64 13.02 -14.32
N ASP A 597 18.28 12.97 -15.60
CA ASP A 597 18.84 13.85 -16.62
C ASP A 597 17.80 14.13 -17.72
N SER A 598 16.89 15.06 -17.45
CA SER A 598 15.81 15.41 -18.39
C SER A 598 16.31 16.17 -19.61
N GLU A 599 17.52 16.74 -19.58
CA GLU A 599 18.12 17.43 -20.71
C GLU A 599 18.73 16.43 -21.69
N LEU A 600 19.46 15.42 -21.20
CA LEU A 600 19.97 14.33 -22.03
C LEU A 600 18.85 13.51 -22.69
N VAL A 601 17.73 13.26 -21.97
CA VAL A 601 16.56 12.59 -22.57
C VAL A 601 16.02 13.39 -23.76
N LYS A 602 15.75 14.70 -23.58
CA LYS A 602 15.27 15.58 -24.66
C LYS A 602 16.27 15.68 -25.81
N LEU A 603 17.57 15.74 -25.51
CA LEU A 603 18.62 15.82 -26.52
C LEU A 603 18.62 14.58 -27.42
N LEU A 604 18.49 13.37 -26.87
CA LEU A 604 18.42 12.15 -27.68
C LEU A 604 17.10 12.03 -28.45
N GLU A 605 15.99 12.52 -27.90
CA GLU A 605 14.70 12.58 -28.62
C GLU A 605 14.76 13.52 -29.84
N VAL A 606 15.38 14.70 -29.69
CA VAL A 606 15.68 15.60 -30.82
C VAL A 606 16.64 14.95 -31.82
N LEU A 607 17.69 14.28 -31.35
CA LEU A 607 18.69 13.60 -32.18
C LEU A 607 18.10 12.42 -32.98
N GLU A 608 17.06 11.75 -32.49
CA GLU A 608 16.34 10.74 -33.28
C GLU A 608 15.48 11.39 -34.39
N GLY A 609 14.71 12.43 -34.02
CA GLY A 609 13.70 13.05 -34.88
C GLY A 609 14.21 14.04 -35.94
N VAL A 610 15.45 14.51 -35.83
CA VAL A 610 16.04 15.51 -36.74
C VAL A 610 16.25 14.98 -38.17
N ASP A 611 16.14 15.88 -39.16
CA ASP A 611 16.55 15.64 -40.55
C ASP A 611 18.08 15.68 -40.73
N ARG A 612 18.56 15.42 -41.95
CA ARG A 612 20.01 15.35 -42.22
C ARG A 612 20.64 16.73 -42.12
N GLU A 613 20.00 17.71 -42.76
CA GLU A 613 20.49 19.06 -42.94
C GLU A 613 20.68 19.77 -41.59
N ALA A 614 19.71 19.64 -40.68
CA ALA A 614 19.79 20.17 -39.33
C ALA A 614 20.73 19.35 -38.42
N PHE A 615 20.88 18.03 -38.63
CA PHE A 615 21.91 17.25 -37.93
C PHE A 615 23.33 17.68 -38.32
N GLU A 616 23.60 17.81 -39.62
CA GLU A 616 24.91 18.23 -40.13
C GLU A 616 25.26 19.66 -39.69
N PHE A 617 24.25 20.54 -39.54
CA PHE A 617 24.39 21.88 -38.99
C PHE A 617 24.63 21.92 -37.46
N MET A 618 23.90 21.11 -36.67
CA MET A 618 23.95 21.17 -35.20
C MET A 618 25.02 20.25 -34.56
N PHE A 619 25.36 19.14 -35.20
CA PHE A 619 26.14 18.05 -34.57
C PHE A 619 27.32 17.56 -35.42
N GLY A 620 27.26 17.72 -36.75
CA GLY A 620 28.08 17.01 -37.74
C GLY A 620 29.62 17.20 -37.71
N ARG A 621 30.16 17.92 -36.72
CA ARG A 621 31.61 18.06 -36.46
C ARG A 621 32.00 18.03 -34.98
N GLU A 622 31.05 17.96 -34.06
CA GLU A 622 31.28 18.09 -32.61
C GLU A 622 30.82 16.85 -31.83
N LEU A 623 29.81 16.13 -32.33
CA LEU A 623 29.30 14.92 -31.70
C LEU A 623 30.25 13.74 -31.97
N THR A 624 30.91 13.25 -30.93
CA THR A 624 31.78 12.07 -30.96
C THR A 624 31.13 10.90 -30.22
N TYR A 625 31.68 9.68 -30.35
CA TYR A 625 31.22 8.51 -29.60
C TYR A 625 31.67 8.54 -28.13
N THR A 626 31.25 9.58 -27.41
CA THR A 626 31.49 9.78 -25.98
C THR A 626 30.20 10.18 -25.26
N THR A 627 30.17 10.02 -23.93
CA THR A 627 29.11 10.57 -23.07
C THR A 627 29.69 10.98 -21.72
N MET A 628 29.05 11.95 -21.06
CA MET A 628 29.35 12.33 -19.68
C MET A 628 28.47 11.50 -18.73
N LEU A 629 29.07 10.91 -17.70
CA LEU A 629 28.36 10.17 -16.63
C LEU A 629 27.95 11.11 -15.48
N SER A 630 27.16 10.60 -14.52
CA SER A 630 26.66 11.41 -13.39
C SER A 630 27.76 11.88 -12.41
N ASP A 631 28.97 11.33 -12.48
CA ASP A 631 30.18 11.83 -11.78
C ASP A 631 30.97 12.86 -12.60
N GLN A 632 30.37 13.42 -13.67
CA GLN A 632 30.97 14.33 -14.64
C GLN A 632 32.12 13.73 -15.47
N ARG A 633 32.40 12.42 -15.34
CA ARG A 633 33.45 11.78 -16.12
C ARG A 633 32.99 11.50 -17.54
N VAL A 634 33.77 11.94 -18.54
CA VAL A 634 33.58 11.53 -19.93
C VAL A 634 34.05 10.09 -20.12
N VAL A 635 33.27 9.28 -20.83
CA VAL A 635 33.63 7.91 -21.23
C VAL A 635 33.42 7.72 -22.73
N GLU A 636 34.24 6.88 -23.36
CA GLU A 636 34.04 6.45 -24.75
C GLU A 636 32.97 5.35 -24.82
N LEU A 637 32.10 5.44 -25.84
CA LEU A 637 31.06 4.46 -26.11
C LEU A 637 31.55 3.28 -26.96
N ILE A 638 32.60 3.52 -27.76
CA ILE A 638 33.33 2.56 -28.59
C ILE A 638 34.83 2.81 -28.44
N PRO A 639 35.73 1.86 -28.78
CA PRO A 639 37.18 2.06 -28.64
C PRO A 639 37.70 3.23 -29.51
N ASN A 640 38.39 4.19 -28.90
CA ASN A 640 38.82 5.47 -29.49
C ASN A 640 37.65 6.38 -29.91
N GLY A 641 36.46 6.21 -29.29
CA GLY A 641 35.25 6.95 -29.62
C GLY A 641 35.37 8.47 -29.52
N SER A 642 36.29 8.99 -28.72
CA SER A 642 36.65 10.41 -28.65
C SER A 642 37.23 10.99 -29.95
N SER A 643 37.76 10.14 -30.83
CA SER A 643 38.34 10.51 -32.13
C SER A 643 37.43 10.18 -33.32
N ILE A 644 36.23 9.67 -33.06
CA ILE A 644 35.28 9.23 -34.09
C ILE A 644 34.03 10.11 -34.01
N VAL A 645 33.72 10.82 -35.09
CA VAL A 645 32.52 11.67 -35.22
C VAL A 645 31.31 10.79 -35.56
N VAL A 646 30.15 11.12 -35.00
CA VAL A 646 28.87 10.43 -35.27
C VAL A 646 28.25 10.98 -36.55
N HIS A 647 27.97 10.11 -37.53
CA HIS A 647 27.26 10.50 -38.76
C HIS A 647 25.73 10.37 -38.61
N TYR A 648 24.97 10.98 -39.53
CA TYR A 648 23.50 11.01 -39.48
C TYR A 648 22.88 9.61 -39.54
N GLU A 649 23.53 8.72 -40.28
CA GLU A 649 23.25 7.30 -40.43
C GLU A 649 23.35 6.57 -39.09
N ASP A 650 24.45 6.80 -38.37
CA ASP A 650 24.82 6.04 -37.16
C ASP A 650 24.15 6.58 -35.88
N ARG A 651 23.50 7.75 -35.96
CA ARG A 651 22.94 8.45 -34.78
C ARG A 651 22.04 7.58 -33.91
N LYS A 652 21.33 6.59 -34.50
CA LYS A 652 20.48 5.65 -33.75
C LYS A 652 21.27 4.60 -32.97
N GLU A 653 22.44 4.18 -33.48
CA GLU A 653 23.37 3.34 -32.72
C GLU A 653 24.01 4.16 -31.61
N PHE A 654 24.46 5.39 -31.89
CA PHE A 654 24.96 6.31 -30.86
C PHE A 654 23.94 6.54 -29.72
N ILE A 655 22.67 6.83 -30.05
CA ILE A 655 21.58 6.96 -29.07
C ILE A 655 21.47 5.69 -28.20
N CYS A 656 21.47 4.50 -28.82
CA CYS A 656 21.38 3.23 -28.09
C CYS A 656 22.60 3.01 -27.16
N LEU A 657 23.80 3.38 -27.60
CA LEU A 657 25.03 3.29 -26.81
C LEU A 657 25.02 4.26 -25.62
N VAL A 658 24.61 5.53 -25.81
CA VAL A 658 24.44 6.51 -24.72
C VAL A 658 23.41 6.03 -23.71
N GLN A 659 22.24 5.59 -24.18
CA GLN A 659 21.16 5.07 -23.34
C GLN A 659 21.67 3.91 -22.47
N LYS A 660 22.37 2.94 -23.09
CA LYS A 660 22.95 1.80 -22.36
C LYS A 660 23.99 2.25 -21.34
N ALA A 661 24.97 3.07 -21.75
CA ALA A 661 26.05 3.52 -20.88
C ALA A 661 25.54 4.25 -19.64
N ARG A 662 24.58 5.16 -19.79
CA ARG A 662 24.00 5.96 -18.70
C ARG A 662 23.04 5.14 -17.82
N MET A 663 22.30 4.19 -18.38
CA MET A 663 21.41 3.30 -17.60
C MET A 663 22.16 2.23 -16.79
N GLU A 664 23.37 1.83 -17.22
CA GLU A 664 24.19 0.82 -16.56
C GLU A 664 25.31 1.41 -15.67
N GLU A 665 25.53 2.72 -15.65
CA GLU A 665 26.71 3.37 -15.03
C GLU A 665 26.94 3.01 -13.54
N SER A 666 25.86 2.89 -12.77
CA SER A 666 25.86 2.64 -11.31
C SER A 666 25.40 1.21 -10.96
N LYS A 667 25.25 0.34 -11.97
CA LYS A 667 24.68 -1.01 -11.85
C LYS A 667 25.47 -1.91 -10.89
N GLU A 668 26.79 -1.75 -10.81
CA GLU A 668 27.62 -2.47 -9.85
C GLU A 668 27.31 -2.05 -8.41
N GLN A 669 27.28 -0.74 -8.13
CA GLN A 669 27.01 -0.19 -6.82
C GLN A 669 25.58 -0.57 -6.35
N VAL A 670 24.58 -0.47 -7.23
CA VAL A 670 23.19 -0.82 -6.89
C VAL A 670 22.98 -2.32 -6.75
N ILE A 671 23.38 -3.13 -7.75
CA ILE A 671 23.01 -4.55 -7.78
C ILE A 671 24.02 -5.43 -7.01
N ALA A 672 25.32 -5.23 -7.22
CA ALA A 672 26.34 -6.09 -6.63
C ALA A 672 26.67 -5.75 -5.16
N ALA A 673 26.33 -4.53 -4.69
CA ALA A 673 26.55 -4.12 -3.30
C ALA A 673 25.26 -3.76 -2.56
N MET A 674 24.52 -2.70 -2.94
CA MET A 674 23.35 -2.25 -2.16
C MET A 674 22.25 -3.32 -2.10
N ARG A 675 21.87 -3.93 -3.25
CA ARG A 675 20.88 -5.02 -3.27
C ARG A 675 21.39 -6.28 -2.56
N ALA A 676 22.68 -6.59 -2.66
CA ALA A 676 23.29 -7.72 -1.94
C ALA A 676 23.20 -7.53 -0.41
N GLY A 677 23.50 -6.33 0.09
CA GLY A 677 23.34 -5.96 1.50
C GLY A 677 21.91 -6.02 1.98
N LEU A 678 20.97 -5.50 1.18
CA LEU A 678 19.53 -5.60 1.44
C LEU A 678 19.07 -7.06 1.54
N LEU A 679 19.52 -7.92 0.63
CA LEU A 679 19.21 -9.35 0.60
C LEU A 679 19.82 -10.17 1.75
N ARG A 680 20.86 -9.67 2.44
CA ARG A 680 21.34 -10.29 3.69
C ARG A 680 20.36 -10.13 4.85
N VAL A 681 19.53 -9.10 4.84
CA VAL A 681 18.62 -8.72 5.95
C VAL A 681 17.15 -9.04 5.62
N VAL A 682 16.79 -8.96 4.34
CA VAL A 682 15.42 -9.10 3.82
C VAL A 682 15.40 -10.21 2.75
N PRO A 683 14.61 -11.29 2.93
CA PRO A 683 14.56 -12.37 1.94
C PRO A 683 14.08 -11.90 0.57
N GLN A 684 14.62 -12.48 -0.50
CA GLN A 684 14.18 -12.26 -1.89
C GLN A 684 12.64 -12.28 -2.06
N PRO A 685 11.87 -13.25 -1.49
CA PRO A 685 10.40 -13.23 -1.44
C PRO A 685 9.74 -11.92 -1.01
N VAL A 686 10.35 -11.16 -0.10
CA VAL A 686 9.83 -9.88 0.39
C VAL A 686 10.05 -8.79 -0.65
N LEU A 687 11.22 -8.77 -1.31
CA LEU A 687 11.46 -7.84 -2.41
C LEU A 687 10.56 -8.16 -3.60
N ASP A 688 10.38 -9.44 -3.95
CA ASP A 688 9.48 -9.90 -5.02
C ASP A 688 8.05 -9.39 -4.82
N LEU A 689 7.54 -9.47 -3.58
CA LEU A 689 6.19 -9.04 -3.20
C LEU A 689 5.98 -7.53 -3.16
N LEU A 690 7.05 -6.74 -3.12
CA LEU A 690 7.00 -5.27 -3.07
C LEU A 690 7.14 -4.67 -4.48
N THR A 691 6.43 -3.57 -4.72
CA THR A 691 6.81 -2.63 -5.78
C THR A 691 7.87 -1.65 -5.27
N TRP A 692 8.57 -0.98 -6.17
CA TRP A 692 9.60 -0.01 -5.81
C TRP A 692 9.09 1.14 -4.93
N GLN A 693 7.84 1.57 -5.08
CA GLN A 693 7.24 2.61 -4.20
C GLN A 693 6.99 2.07 -2.78
N GLN A 694 6.54 0.81 -2.66
CA GLN A 694 6.37 0.18 -1.34
C GLN A 694 7.71 -0.08 -0.68
N LEU A 695 8.76 -0.35 -1.47
CA LEU A 695 10.15 -0.48 -1.01
C LEU A 695 10.68 0.86 -0.49
N GLU A 696 10.57 1.95 -1.25
CA GLU A 696 10.91 3.31 -0.79
C GLU A 696 10.13 3.65 0.49
N LYS A 697 8.80 3.58 0.46
CA LYS A 697 7.93 3.95 1.59
C LYS A 697 8.22 3.14 2.86
N LYS A 698 8.67 1.89 2.75
CA LYS A 698 9.09 1.07 3.91
C LYS A 698 10.46 1.42 4.46
N ILE A 699 11.38 1.92 3.63
CA ILE A 699 12.76 2.23 4.02
C ILE A 699 12.89 3.67 4.50
N CYS A 700 12.28 4.61 3.78
CA CYS A 700 12.38 6.04 4.03
C CYS A 700 11.18 6.61 4.82
N GLY A 701 10.04 5.93 4.84
CA GLY A 701 8.76 6.52 5.26
C GLY A 701 8.12 7.37 4.15
N ASP A 702 6.95 7.93 4.42
CA ASP A 702 6.16 8.66 3.42
C ASP A 702 6.86 9.94 2.91
N PRO A 703 7.05 10.13 1.58
CA PRO A 703 7.78 11.26 1.00
C PRO A 703 7.01 12.58 0.99
N GLU A 704 5.68 12.49 1.05
CA GLU A 704 4.75 13.60 1.23
C GLU A 704 4.00 13.38 2.54
N ILE A 705 3.93 14.43 3.36
CA ILE A 705 3.05 14.48 4.52
C ILE A 705 1.90 15.42 4.19
N THR A 706 0.65 14.97 4.36
CA THR A 706 -0.50 15.88 4.45
C THR A 706 -0.93 16.06 5.90
N VAL A 707 -1.62 17.16 6.19
CA VAL A 707 -2.11 17.48 7.54
C VAL A 707 -3.10 16.43 8.06
N ALA A 708 -3.96 15.91 7.19
CA ALA A 708 -4.90 14.84 7.52
C ALA A 708 -4.22 13.49 7.83
N GLU A 709 -3.00 13.27 7.33
CA GLU A 709 -2.16 12.11 7.69
C GLU A 709 -1.40 12.39 9.00
N LEU A 710 -0.79 13.58 9.16
CA LEU A 710 -0.09 13.99 10.38
C LEU A 710 -1.01 14.00 11.62
N GLN A 711 -2.22 14.56 11.50
CA GLN A 711 -3.23 14.59 12.58
C GLN A 711 -3.56 13.20 13.13
N ARG A 712 -3.46 12.13 12.33
CA ARG A 712 -3.74 10.75 12.78
C ARG A 712 -2.63 10.12 13.60
N PHE A 713 -1.48 10.79 13.68
CA PHE A 713 -0.40 10.46 14.59
C PHE A 713 -0.19 11.56 15.65
N ILE A 714 -1.12 12.50 15.80
CA ILE A 714 -1.12 13.48 16.88
C ILE A 714 -2.17 13.05 17.92
N THR A 715 -1.72 12.79 19.14
CA THR A 715 -2.57 12.56 20.31
C THR A 715 -2.54 13.80 21.19
N PHE A 716 -3.70 14.39 21.49
CA PHE A 716 -3.81 15.55 22.38
C PHE A 716 -4.14 15.08 23.80
N GLU A 717 -3.26 15.35 24.76
CA GLU A 717 -3.43 14.98 26.17
C GLU A 717 -3.53 16.23 27.06
N ASP A 718 -4.25 16.11 28.19
CA ASP A 718 -4.57 17.21 29.13
C ASP A 718 -5.27 18.46 28.56
N PHE A 719 -5.82 18.38 27.35
CA PHE A 719 -6.69 19.41 26.80
C PHE A 719 -8.16 19.23 27.20
N PRO A 720 -8.88 20.30 27.59
CA PRO A 720 -10.32 20.26 27.77
C PRO A 720 -11.05 19.99 26.44
N SER A 721 -12.22 19.35 26.53
CA SER A 721 -13.07 19.04 25.37
C SER A 721 -13.39 20.30 24.56
N ASN A 722 -12.97 20.32 23.29
CA ASN A 722 -13.14 21.44 22.34
C ASN A 722 -12.33 22.71 22.69
N ASP A 723 -11.08 22.55 23.15
CA ASP A 723 -10.11 23.64 23.34
C ASP A 723 -9.81 24.40 22.02
N SER A 724 -9.84 25.74 22.07
CA SER A 724 -9.55 26.60 20.91
C SER A 724 -8.09 26.59 20.48
N ARG A 725 -7.14 26.24 21.36
CA ARG A 725 -5.71 26.09 21.04
C ARG A 725 -5.49 24.96 20.05
N ILE A 726 -6.20 23.85 20.20
CA ILE A 726 -6.18 22.74 19.22
C ILE A 726 -6.70 23.23 17.87
N GLN A 727 -7.81 23.98 17.83
CA GLN A 727 -8.36 24.50 16.58
C GLN A 727 -7.37 25.45 15.87
N ILE A 728 -6.80 26.40 16.62
CA ILE A 728 -5.76 27.34 16.16
C ILE A 728 -4.53 26.61 15.60
N PHE A 729 -4.07 25.56 16.28
CA PHE A 729 -2.92 24.75 15.86
C PHE A 729 -3.21 23.93 14.60
N LEU A 730 -4.38 23.28 14.51
CA LEU A 730 -4.76 22.53 13.32
C LEU A 730 -5.05 23.44 12.12
N GLU A 731 -5.56 24.65 12.33
CA GLU A 731 -5.70 25.67 11.28
C GLU A 731 -4.32 26.15 10.79
N ALA A 732 -3.37 26.42 11.70
CA ALA A 732 -2.00 26.76 11.34
C ALA A 732 -1.29 25.65 10.53
N LEU A 733 -1.44 24.39 10.93
CA LEU A 733 -0.91 23.25 10.17
C LEU A 733 -1.59 23.11 8.80
N ASN A 734 -2.85 23.48 8.62
CA ASN A 734 -3.52 23.48 7.30
C ASN A 734 -2.92 24.48 6.30
N ASN A 735 -2.16 25.48 6.77
CA ASN A 735 -1.43 26.42 5.91
C ASN A 735 0.02 25.98 5.63
N PHE A 736 0.50 24.90 6.23
CA PHE A 736 1.86 24.39 6.03
C PHE A 736 1.99 23.62 4.71
N THR A 737 3.09 23.84 4.00
CA THR A 737 3.48 23.00 2.87
C THR A 737 3.90 21.60 3.34
N SER A 738 3.95 20.62 2.43
CA SER A 738 4.45 19.27 2.78
C SER A 738 5.91 19.27 3.25
N GLU A 739 6.67 20.31 2.94
CA GLU A 739 8.02 20.54 3.45
C GLU A 739 8.03 21.18 4.84
N ASP A 740 7.18 22.18 5.09
CA ASP A 740 6.96 22.72 6.45
C ASP A 740 6.51 21.62 7.43
N LEU A 741 5.61 20.71 6.99
CA LEU A 741 5.17 19.56 7.78
C LEU A 741 6.28 18.54 8.03
N SER A 742 7.20 18.37 7.07
CA SER A 742 8.38 17.50 7.19
C SER A 742 9.42 18.06 8.16
N HIS A 743 9.66 19.37 8.11
CA HIS A 743 10.50 20.07 9.08
C HIS A 743 9.85 20.10 10.48
N PHE A 744 8.53 20.32 10.58
CA PHE A 744 7.80 20.23 11.86
C PHE A 744 7.91 18.84 12.49
N LEU A 745 7.74 17.77 11.70
CA LEU A 745 7.91 16.41 12.19
C LEU A 745 9.35 16.16 12.67
N LYS A 746 10.36 16.73 11.99
CA LYS A 746 11.77 16.66 12.43
C LYS A 746 11.97 17.39 13.76
N PHE A 747 11.43 18.60 13.91
CA PHE A 747 11.50 19.40 15.13
C PHE A 747 10.90 18.69 16.35
N VAL A 748 9.78 17.98 16.18
CA VAL A 748 9.10 17.26 17.28
C VAL A 748 9.66 15.85 17.56
N THR A 749 10.20 15.16 16.55
CA THR A 749 10.47 13.71 16.65
C THR A 749 11.86 13.25 16.16
N GLY A 750 12.70 14.17 15.69
CA GLY A 750 13.98 13.88 15.02
C GLY A 750 13.86 13.35 13.58
N ARG A 751 12.64 13.00 13.12
CA ARG A 751 12.38 12.32 11.84
C ARG A 751 11.67 13.23 10.83
N ARG A 752 12.12 13.26 9.58
CA ARG A 752 11.48 14.06 8.50
C ARG A 752 10.22 13.43 7.87
N ARG A 753 9.93 12.14 8.11
CA ARG A 753 8.87 11.36 7.41
C ARG A 753 8.03 10.50 8.37
N LEU A 754 6.76 10.29 8.04
CA LEU A 754 5.78 9.46 8.76
C LEU A 754 5.95 7.95 8.44
N PRO A 755 5.43 7.02 9.28
CA PRO A 755 4.69 7.22 10.55
C PRO A 755 5.57 7.48 11.79
N VAL A 756 5.17 8.45 12.61
CA VAL A 756 5.71 8.71 13.96
C VAL A 756 4.57 9.26 14.82
N GLN A 757 4.32 8.66 15.99
CA GLN A 757 3.37 9.24 16.96
C GLN A 757 3.96 10.50 17.60
N ILE A 758 3.10 11.46 17.89
CA ILE A 758 3.36 12.72 18.59
C ILE A 758 2.32 12.83 19.71
N THR A 759 2.76 13.09 20.93
CA THR A 759 1.84 13.52 22.01
C THR A 759 1.96 15.02 22.21
N VAL A 760 0.82 15.72 22.25
CA VAL A 760 0.73 17.17 22.43
C VAL A 760 0.14 17.49 23.79
N TYR A 761 0.80 18.38 24.54
CA TYR A 761 0.37 18.87 25.86
C TYR A 761 0.21 20.40 25.90
N PRO A 762 -0.61 20.93 26.83
CA PRO A 762 -0.90 22.37 26.92
C PRO A 762 0.27 23.24 27.42
N GLU A 763 1.05 22.81 28.43
CA GLU A 763 2.22 23.54 28.95
C GLU A 763 3.28 22.55 29.53
N ARG A 764 4.43 23.07 29.99
CA ARG A 764 5.70 22.33 30.22
C ARG A 764 5.57 21.07 31.10
N ALA A 765 6.01 19.95 30.54
CA ALA A 765 6.51 18.77 31.25
C ALA A 765 7.93 18.43 30.74
N SER A 766 8.48 17.25 31.11
CA SER A 766 9.84 16.84 30.72
C SER A 766 9.99 16.59 29.21
N THR A 767 11.19 16.85 28.67
CA THR A 767 11.56 16.58 27.27
C THR A 767 11.89 15.11 27.05
N CYS A 768 10.86 14.26 27.05
CA CYS A 768 10.93 12.89 26.52
C CYS A 768 10.52 12.84 25.03
N SER A 769 11.04 11.84 24.30
CA SER A 769 11.00 11.80 22.84
C SER A 769 9.56 11.75 22.26
N SER A 770 9.34 12.47 21.15
CA SER A 770 8.04 12.66 20.47
C SER A 770 6.97 13.49 21.21
N THR A 771 7.37 14.32 22.17
CA THR A 771 6.46 15.22 22.91
C THR A 771 6.51 16.64 22.36
N PHE A 772 5.36 17.25 22.06
CA PHE A 772 5.24 18.66 21.66
C PHE A 772 4.41 19.45 22.67
N PHE A 773 4.93 20.57 23.14
CA PHE A 773 4.17 21.51 23.97
C PHE A 773 3.58 22.61 23.08
N LEU A 774 2.28 22.87 23.20
CA LEU A 774 1.55 23.82 22.36
C LEU A 774 1.27 25.14 23.10
N PRO A 775 2.04 26.22 22.84
CA PRO A 775 1.81 27.52 23.46
C PRO A 775 0.41 28.08 23.16
N ASN A 776 -0.07 28.95 24.05
CA ASN A 776 -1.34 29.65 23.86
C ASN A 776 -1.20 30.80 22.83
N TYR A 777 -1.31 30.47 21.54
CA TYR A 777 -1.23 31.43 20.45
C TYR A 777 -2.52 32.26 20.30
N SER A 778 -2.38 33.54 19.94
CA SER A 778 -3.50 34.49 19.80
C SER A 778 -4.33 34.31 18.52
N SER A 779 -3.82 33.59 17.52
CA SER A 779 -4.51 33.28 16.26
C SER A 779 -3.78 32.16 15.50
N ALA A 780 -4.47 31.51 14.56
CA ALA A 780 -3.86 30.51 13.67
C ALA A 780 -2.67 31.08 12.89
N LYS A 781 -2.77 32.32 12.39
CA LYS A 781 -1.64 32.98 11.71
C LYS A 781 -0.42 33.21 12.62
N ALA A 782 -0.64 33.65 13.86
CA ALA A 782 0.46 33.82 14.82
C ALA A 782 1.10 32.48 15.22
N CYS A 783 0.28 31.42 15.31
CA CYS A 783 0.76 30.05 15.49
C CYS A 783 1.61 29.60 14.29
N GLU A 784 1.12 29.81 13.06
CA GLU A 784 1.80 29.46 11.81
C GLU A 784 3.18 30.16 11.67
N GLU A 785 3.23 31.48 11.87
CA GLU A 785 4.46 32.27 11.74
C GLU A 785 5.50 31.88 12.80
N LEU A 786 5.10 31.67 14.06
CA LEU A 786 6.00 31.30 15.15
C LEU A 786 6.45 29.83 15.08
N LEU A 787 5.56 28.91 14.69
CA LEU A 787 5.95 27.51 14.44
C LEU A 787 6.93 27.42 13.28
N ARG A 788 6.65 28.08 12.15
CA ARG A 788 7.57 28.09 11.00
C ARG A 788 8.92 28.69 11.40
N TYR A 789 8.94 29.79 12.17
CA TYR A 789 10.20 30.33 12.69
C TYR A 789 10.98 29.32 13.54
N ALA A 790 10.36 28.68 14.54
CA ALA A 790 11.04 27.69 15.38
C ALA A 790 11.56 26.49 14.58
N VAL A 791 10.72 25.96 13.69
CA VAL A 791 10.98 24.76 12.88
C VAL A 791 12.17 24.91 11.93
N TYR A 792 12.40 26.09 11.35
CA TYR A 792 13.54 26.33 10.45
C TYR A 792 14.81 26.82 11.16
N ASN A 793 14.72 27.36 12.39
CA ASN A 793 15.89 27.90 13.11
C ASN A 793 16.46 26.96 14.19
N CYS A 794 15.65 26.09 14.80
CA CYS A 794 16.10 25.12 15.80
C CYS A 794 16.70 23.87 15.14
N MET A 795 17.98 23.95 14.74
CA MET A 795 18.67 22.84 14.06
C MET A 795 19.06 21.66 14.97
N SER A 796 19.11 21.87 16.29
CA SER A 796 19.33 20.84 17.31
C SER A 796 18.54 21.17 18.59
N ILE A 797 18.23 20.15 19.40
CA ILE A 797 17.74 20.32 20.77
C ILE A 797 18.99 20.48 21.66
N ASP A 798 19.63 21.65 21.59
CA ASP A 798 20.76 21.97 22.44
C ASP A 798 20.29 22.00 23.89
N THR A 799 20.85 21.12 24.72
CA THR A 799 20.54 21.04 26.15
C THR A 799 21.59 21.84 26.90
N ASP A 800 21.23 23.05 27.33
CA ASP A 800 22.03 23.84 28.26
C ASP A 800 22.24 23.05 29.56
N LYS A 801 23.42 22.45 29.73
CA LYS A 801 23.89 22.02 31.05
C LYS A 801 24.23 23.27 31.85
N GLU A 802 23.60 23.45 33.00
CA GLU A 802 24.13 24.41 33.97
C GLU A 802 25.53 23.96 34.44
N PRO A 803 26.48 24.87 34.72
CA PRO A 803 27.90 24.51 34.96
C PRO A 803 28.20 23.85 36.32
N TRP A 804 27.22 23.18 36.94
CA TRP A 804 27.29 22.70 38.32
C TRP A 804 27.27 21.17 38.47
N ASP A 805 27.01 20.42 37.39
CA ASP A 805 27.09 18.95 37.35
C ASP A 805 28.44 18.47 36.75
N GLU A 806 29.51 18.56 37.57
CA GLU A 806 30.81 17.85 37.39
C GLU A 806 30.86 16.53 38.18
#